data_AF-J3A7T4-F1
#
_entry.id   AF-J3A7T4-F1
#
_cell.length_a   1.000
_cell.length_b   1.000
_cell.length_c   1.000
_cell.angle_alpha   90.00
_cell.angle_beta   90.00
_cell.angle_gamma   90.00
#
_symmetry.space_group_name_H-M   'P 1'
#
loop_
_entity.id
_entity.type
_entity.pdbx_description
1 polymer ?
#
loop_
_entity_poly.entity_id
_entity_poly.type
_entity_poly.pdbx_seq_one_letter_code
_entity_poly.pdbx_strand_id
1 'polypeptide(L)'
;MKEHSIEFRAGDGHTPHSAPLVMTHATKSSTTNSRIELYTQESMVNWLGPFQLMRTGLQSAAATTMGAFADPRDVSAMLNPRSDNPPIPVPADGDLWIDYLADTGDGWDSTYSMALCVSQEVKLPQYPFTLPRGDVLLLGGDQVYPTPARSGYRTRFLDPFRAAFPAPVPKVRPNDQDQPVSQPGAPWIVATPGNHDWYDGLRGFSQLFCEQKPIGGWETRQRTSYYVLQLPNGWWVWGLDLQLESMIDREQKRYFKEMRAKLQPGDRVILCAPEPSWVDEAERLAREESKALPSIETQTPRFRSLREIEELLGDHLAVVLAGDSHHYARYQPKAGTQAPQRITCGGGGAFLNGTHQLPDPPKPINVGGTRQHYDLAAVYPDKKTSEQLRNRAWRLPTRNLSFCGMLAILYLLFDWMVQSASKVPHPARDNRSLMEKLSDLEVSIPNLLEAWRQLFLVMAYSPSSVMLAVIIVLGCAVFSAAGVKRTRKLAYAVGAAHGLLHLGLAIGLLWLMGRVNIYYFQLKVDDLQQVLLFLSGTLLFGGVLGGLLFGAWMVMGNTFWGLHSEVVFSSQCIADHKCFLRMHFKGDKLTIYPLKLEKVCRRWSVASGVAKLAKVQRTWRLRATPESTGPRFVPASGALELQLIEPPIEIGRE
;
A
#
# COMPACT_ATOMS: atom_id res chain seq x y z
N MET A 1 -11.29 -13.71 -63.41
CA MET A 1 -11.62 -15.13 -63.71
C MET A 1 -11.65 -15.87 -62.39
N LYS A 2 -12.72 -16.50 -61.89
CA LYS A 2 -14.12 -16.72 -62.25
C LYS A 2 -14.81 -17.00 -60.90
N GLU A 3 -15.75 -16.18 -60.44
CA GLU A 3 -17.18 -16.53 -60.34
C GLU A 3 -17.53 -18.02 -60.46
N HIS A 4 -18.25 -18.55 -59.47
CA HIS A 4 -19.38 -19.45 -59.71
C HIS A 4 -20.38 -19.37 -58.55
N SER A 5 -21.46 -18.64 -58.81
CA SER A 5 -22.81 -18.83 -58.26
C SER A 5 -23.48 -19.99 -58.98
N ILE A 6 -24.31 -20.79 -58.28
CA ILE A 6 -25.52 -21.46 -58.85
C ILE A 6 -26.58 -21.62 -57.73
N GLU A 7 -27.76 -21.05 -57.98
CA GLU A 7 -29.04 -21.18 -57.25
C GLU A 7 -29.67 -22.57 -57.40
N PHE A 8 -30.69 -22.94 -56.60
CA PHE A 8 -31.97 -23.43 -57.16
C PHE A 8 -33.13 -23.38 -56.13
N ARG A 9 -34.34 -23.34 -56.71
CA ARG A 9 -35.63 -22.78 -56.29
C ARG A 9 -36.56 -23.69 -55.47
N ALA A 10 -37.65 -23.05 -55.03
CA ALA A 10 -38.78 -23.42 -54.16
C ALA A 10 -39.81 -24.46 -54.68
N GLY A 11 -40.64 -24.94 -53.73
CA GLY A 11 -41.95 -25.61 -53.91
C GLY A 11 -42.10 -26.81 -52.95
N ASP A 12 -43.23 -27.16 -52.32
CA ASP A 12 -44.54 -26.56 -52.12
C ASP A 12 -45.26 -27.39 -51.02
N GLY A 13 -46.16 -26.75 -50.26
CA GLY A 13 -47.39 -27.35 -49.72
C GLY A 13 -47.39 -28.11 -48.39
N HIS A 14 -47.91 -27.48 -47.32
CA HIS A 14 -49.19 -27.84 -46.66
C HIS A 14 -49.42 -27.03 -45.36
N THR A 15 -50.41 -26.14 -45.37
CA THR A 15 -51.18 -25.63 -44.22
C THR A 15 -52.45 -26.50 -44.08
N PRO A 16 -53.22 -26.54 -42.95
CA PRO A 16 -53.60 -25.39 -42.12
C PRO A 16 -53.78 -25.63 -40.61
N HIS A 17 -53.77 -24.55 -39.81
CA HIS A 17 -54.92 -24.14 -39.00
C HIS A 17 -54.66 -22.78 -38.34
N SER A 18 -55.66 -21.92 -38.47
CA SER A 18 -55.71 -20.51 -38.15
C SER A 18 -56.53 -20.24 -36.89
N ALA A 19 -56.04 -19.38 -35.98
CA ALA A 19 -56.84 -18.37 -35.27
C ALA A 19 -55.92 -17.32 -34.60
N PRO A 20 -56.32 -16.03 -34.54
CA PRO A 20 -55.43 -14.90 -34.33
C PRO A 20 -55.32 -14.51 -32.85
N LEU A 21 -54.11 -14.26 -32.34
CA LEU A 21 -53.95 -13.51 -31.08
C LEU A 21 -53.72 -12.04 -31.40
N VAL A 22 -54.70 -11.25 -30.99
CA VAL A 22 -54.74 -9.79 -30.92
C VAL A 22 -53.38 -9.24 -30.44
N MET A 23 -52.72 -8.45 -31.29
CA MET A 23 -51.65 -7.57 -30.83
C MET A 23 -52.27 -6.50 -29.94
N THR A 24 -52.22 -6.73 -28.63
CA THR A 24 -52.32 -5.64 -27.67
C THR A 24 -51.11 -4.74 -27.90
N HIS A 25 -51.38 -3.48 -28.24
CA HIS A 25 -50.38 -2.42 -28.23
C HIS A 25 -49.64 -2.45 -26.90
N ALA A 26 -48.44 -3.03 -26.90
CA ALA A 26 -47.47 -2.78 -25.86
C ALA A 26 -47.20 -1.27 -25.93
N THR A 27 -47.75 -0.56 -24.95
CA THR A 27 -47.32 0.76 -24.55
C THR A 27 -45.80 0.79 -24.65
N LYS A 28 -45.27 1.71 -25.47
CA LYS A 28 -43.85 2.05 -25.49
C LYS A 28 -43.47 2.38 -24.04
N SER A 29 -42.93 1.40 -23.33
CA SER A 29 -42.23 1.62 -22.08
C SER A 29 -41.15 2.63 -22.40
N SER A 30 -41.22 3.79 -21.74
CA SER A 30 -40.19 4.82 -21.85
C SER A 30 -38.86 4.15 -21.51
N THR A 31 -38.01 3.96 -22.53
CA THR A 31 -36.65 3.47 -22.32
C THR A 31 -35.90 4.57 -21.59
N THR A 32 -35.98 4.58 -20.25
CA THR A 32 -35.13 5.40 -19.41
C THR A 32 -33.69 5.02 -19.72
N ASN A 33 -32.97 5.95 -20.35
CA ASN A 33 -31.57 5.76 -20.67
C ASN A 33 -30.81 5.41 -19.38
N SER A 34 -29.99 4.37 -19.42
CA SER A 34 -29.27 3.89 -18.25
C SER A 34 -27.84 3.50 -18.62
N ARG A 35 -26.92 3.73 -17.69
CA ARG A 35 -25.51 3.36 -17.76
C ARG A 35 -25.30 2.10 -16.94
N ILE A 36 -24.59 1.14 -17.52
CA ILE A 36 -24.10 -0.02 -16.78
C ILE A 36 -22.71 0.33 -16.28
N GLU A 37 -22.47 0.13 -14.99
CA GLU A 37 -21.22 0.47 -14.33
C GLU A 37 -20.64 -0.78 -13.66
N LEU A 38 -19.32 -0.93 -13.73
CA LEU A 38 -18.59 -2.07 -13.19
C LEU A 38 -17.64 -1.60 -12.10
N TYR A 39 -17.75 -2.23 -10.93
CA TYR A 39 -16.94 -1.91 -9.74
C TYR A 39 -16.36 -3.18 -9.12
N THR A 40 -15.04 -3.30 -9.11
CA THR A 40 -14.34 -4.43 -8.51
C THR A 40 -13.87 -4.09 -7.10
N GLN A 41 -14.39 -4.82 -6.12
CA GLN A 41 -14.08 -4.58 -4.71
C GLN A 41 -12.89 -5.43 -4.26
N GLU A 42 -11.66 -5.01 -4.59
CA GLU A 42 -10.43 -5.71 -4.21
C GLU A 42 -10.22 -5.81 -2.69
N SER A 43 -9.64 -6.91 -2.21
CA SER A 43 -9.22 -7.01 -0.80
C SER A 43 -7.87 -6.32 -0.61
N MET A 44 -7.56 -5.95 0.64
CA MET A 44 -6.21 -5.55 1.03
C MET A 44 -5.16 -6.52 0.44
N VAL A 45 -4.04 -5.97 0.00
CA VAL A 45 -2.93 -6.75 -0.52
C VAL A 45 -2.38 -7.65 0.57
N ASN A 46 -2.20 -8.92 0.25
CA ASN A 46 -1.50 -9.85 1.12
C ASN A 46 0.02 -9.68 0.96
N TRP A 47 0.59 -8.69 1.65
CA TRP A 47 1.99 -8.29 1.52
C TRP A 47 3.01 -9.38 1.83
N LEU A 48 2.71 -10.27 2.78
CA LEU A 48 3.55 -11.44 3.11
C LEU A 48 3.22 -12.68 2.26
N GLY A 49 2.26 -12.61 1.33
CA GLY A 49 1.96 -13.72 0.45
C GLY A 49 3.17 -14.08 -0.42
N PRO A 50 3.59 -15.36 -0.52
CA PRO A 50 4.85 -15.74 -1.18
C PRO A 50 4.91 -15.31 -2.65
N PHE A 51 3.83 -15.52 -3.40
CA PHE A 51 3.74 -15.06 -4.79
C PHE A 51 3.69 -13.53 -4.91
N GLN A 52 3.13 -12.84 -3.91
CA GLN A 52 3.09 -11.37 -3.89
C GLN A 52 4.48 -10.79 -3.65
N LEU A 53 5.22 -11.31 -2.65
CA LEU A 53 6.61 -10.94 -2.38
C LEU A 53 7.49 -11.13 -3.61
N MET A 54 7.42 -12.30 -4.24
CA MET A 54 8.18 -12.59 -5.46
C MET A 54 7.83 -11.61 -6.59
N ARG A 55 6.54 -11.35 -6.80
CA ARG A 55 6.07 -10.48 -7.87
C ARG A 55 6.49 -9.02 -7.64
N THR A 56 6.27 -8.47 -6.45
CA THR A 56 6.69 -7.10 -6.11
C THR A 56 8.21 -6.97 -6.24
N GLY A 57 8.98 -7.96 -5.76
CA GLY A 57 10.44 -7.97 -5.89
C GLY A 57 10.91 -7.94 -7.35
N LEU A 58 10.33 -8.77 -8.23
CA LEU A 58 10.64 -8.76 -9.67
C LEU A 58 10.31 -7.42 -10.34
N GLN A 59 9.14 -6.84 -10.02
CA GLN A 59 8.71 -5.56 -10.59
C GLN A 59 9.58 -4.40 -10.10
N SER A 60 9.93 -4.37 -8.81
CA SER A 60 10.85 -3.38 -8.25
C SER A 60 12.23 -3.45 -8.90
N ALA A 61 12.77 -4.66 -9.10
CA ALA A 61 14.05 -4.87 -9.78
C ALA A 61 14.02 -4.40 -11.25
N ALA A 62 12.94 -4.73 -11.98
CA ALA A 62 12.75 -4.28 -13.35
C ALA A 62 12.64 -2.75 -13.45
N ALA A 63 11.83 -2.13 -12.59
CA ALA A 63 11.64 -0.68 -12.56
C ALA A 63 12.93 0.06 -12.20
N THR A 64 13.70 -0.44 -11.22
CA THR A 64 15.01 0.12 -10.85
C THR A 64 16.00 0.04 -12.02
N THR A 65 16.02 -1.09 -12.72
CA THR A 65 16.91 -1.29 -13.87
C THR A 65 16.52 -0.34 -15.01
N MET A 66 15.24 -0.25 -15.37
CA MET A 66 14.78 0.65 -16.43
C MET A 66 15.03 2.11 -16.07
N GLY A 67 14.71 2.53 -14.84
CA GLY A 67 14.97 3.89 -14.36
C GLY A 67 16.45 4.29 -14.38
N ALA A 68 17.37 3.32 -14.22
CA ALA A 68 18.81 3.57 -14.33
C ALA A 68 19.29 3.79 -15.78
N PHE A 69 18.59 3.26 -16.78
CA PHE A 69 19.00 3.32 -18.20
C PHE A 69 18.20 4.31 -19.05
N ALA A 70 16.93 4.56 -18.71
CA ALA A 70 16.07 5.50 -19.43
C ALA A 70 15.02 6.07 -18.47
N ASP A 71 15.15 7.34 -18.11
CA ASP A 71 14.16 8.03 -17.29
C ASP A 71 12.90 8.34 -18.13
N PRO A 72 11.72 7.78 -17.79
CA PRO A 72 10.48 8.09 -18.48
C PRO A 72 10.11 9.59 -18.45
N ARG A 73 10.58 10.36 -17.47
CA ARG A 73 10.40 11.82 -17.42
C ARG A 73 11.14 12.51 -18.55
N ASP A 74 12.36 12.07 -18.87
CA ASP A 74 13.14 12.63 -19.99
C ASP A 74 12.43 12.35 -21.31
N VAL A 75 11.93 11.13 -21.50
CA VAL A 75 11.14 10.77 -22.69
C VAL A 75 9.85 11.59 -22.76
N SER A 76 9.12 11.72 -21.64
CA SER A 76 7.90 12.53 -21.58
C SER A 76 8.19 14.01 -21.83
N ALA A 77 9.29 14.56 -21.32
CA ALA A 77 9.69 15.95 -21.53
C ALA A 77 10.11 16.21 -22.98
N MET A 78 10.67 15.21 -23.67
CA MET A 78 10.94 15.27 -25.11
C MET A 78 9.65 15.25 -25.94
N LEU A 79 8.64 14.48 -25.52
CA LEU A 79 7.35 14.37 -26.22
C LEU A 79 6.39 15.53 -25.91
N ASN A 80 6.45 16.07 -24.69
CA ASN A 80 5.63 17.19 -24.21
C ASN A 80 6.56 18.32 -23.74
N PRO A 81 6.94 19.25 -24.64
CA PRO A 81 7.87 20.34 -24.33
C PRO A 81 7.39 21.21 -23.16
N ARG A 82 8.35 21.81 -22.45
CA ARG A 82 8.10 22.65 -21.26
C ARG A 82 7.12 23.82 -21.46
N SER A 83 6.97 24.35 -22.67
CA SER A 83 5.96 25.37 -22.99
C SER A 83 4.55 24.92 -22.64
N ASP A 84 4.36 23.60 -22.50
CA ASP A 84 3.06 22.99 -22.35
C ASP A 84 2.74 22.65 -20.89
N ASN A 85 3.60 22.97 -19.91
CA ASN A 85 3.31 22.77 -18.47
C ASN A 85 3.32 24.09 -17.66
N PRO A 86 2.35 25.00 -17.87
CA PRO A 86 2.24 26.25 -17.09
C PRO A 86 1.81 25.99 -15.62
N PRO A 87 2.00 26.97 -14.70
CA PRO A 87 1.31 26.92 -13.42
C PRO A 87 -0.20 26.93 -13.65
N ILE A 88 -0.94 26.16 -12.85
CA ILE A 88 -2.37 25.93 -13.03
C ILE A 88 -3.12 26.87 -12.08
N PRO A 89 -3.76 27.95 -12.57
CA PRO A 89 -4.52 28.86 -11.71
C PRO A 89 -5.80 28.17 -11.24
N VAL A 90 -5.98 28.04 -9.92
CA VAL A 90 -7.19 27.48 -9.33
C VAL A 90 -8.24 28.60 -9.24
N PRO A 91 -9.37 28.49 -9.96
CA PRO A 91 -10.42 29.50 -9.88
C PRO A 91 -11.09 29.41 -8.50
N ALA A 92 -11.16 30.54 -7.79
CA ALA A 92 -11.96 30.65 -6.58
C ALA A 92 -12.50 32.08 -6.42
N ASP A 93 -13.80 32.20 -6.17
CA ASP A 93 -14.49 33.46 -5.92
C ASP A 93 -14.57 33.75 -4.40
N GLY A 94 -13.50 33.46 -3.65
CA GLY A 94 -13.44 33.64 -2.19
C GLY A 94 -12.57 32.60 -1.48
N ASP A 95 -13.12 32.00 -0.43
CA ASP A 95 -12.50 30.93 0.34
C ASP A 95 -12.31 29.67 -0.53
N LEU A 96 -11.16 29.01 -0.41
CA LEU A 96 -10.84 27.80 -1.16
C LEU A 96 -10.60 26.63 -0.20
N TRP A 97 -11.18 25.46 -0.51
CA TRP A 97 -10.98 24.24 0.25
C TRP A 97 -10.18 23.21 -0.54
N ILE A 98 -9.16 22.63 0.07
CA ILE A 98 -8.32 21.59 -0.54
C ILE A 98 -8.24 20.39 0.41
N ASP A 99 -8.61 19.22 -0.07
CA ASP A 99 -8.38 17.97 0.66
C ASP A 99 -7.03 17.37 0.25
N TYR A 100 -6.20 16.94 1.21
CA TYR A 100 -4.97 16.18 0.98
C TYR A 100 -5.14 14.73 1.45
N LEU A 101 -4.87 13.78 0.56
CA LEU A 101 -5.03 12.35 0.79
C LEU A 101 -3.88 11.57 0.12
N ALA A 102 -3.15 10.73 0.85
CA ALA A 102 -2.05 9.94 0.28
C ALA A 102 -2.18 8.45 0.62
N ASP A 103 -1.48 7.60 -0.13
CA ASP A 103 -1.37 6.15 0.10
C ASP A 103 -2.71 5.44 0.01
N THR A 104 -3.28 5.44 -1.19
CA THR A 104 -4.58 4.84 -1.51
C THR A 104 -4.41 3.56 -2.32
N GLY A 105 -5.47 2.77 -2.46
CA GLY A 105 -5.48 1.66 -3.42
C GLY A 105 -4.80 0.38 -2.93
N ASP A 106 -4.74 0.14 -1.61
CA ASP A 106 -4.36 -1.18 -1.07
C ASP A 106 -5.56 -2.12 -0.99
N GLY A 107 -6.71 -1.66 -0.50
CA GLY A 107 -7.96 -2.42 -0.52
C GLY A 107 -9.17 -1.54 -0.77
N TRP A 108 -10.26 -2.16 -1.23
CA TRP A 108 -11.53 -1.46 -1.50
C TRP A 108 -12.07 -0.78 -0.24
N ASP A 109 -12.22 -1.50 0.87
CA ASP A 109 -12.92 -0.98 2.05
C ASP A 109 -12.29 0.29 2.62
N SER A 110 -10.96 0.31 2.77
CA SER A 110 -10.22 1.47 3.25
C SER A 110 -10.22 2.61 2.23
N THR A 111 -9.83 2.33 0.99
CA THR A 111 -9.75 3.33 -0.08
C THR A 111 -11.12 3.96 -0.37
N TYR A 112 -12.16 3.14 -0.45
CA TYR A 112 -13.52 3.60 -0.71
C TYR A 112 -14.10 4.40 0.45
N SER A 113 -13.83 4.00 1.70
CA SER A 113 -14.23 4.80 2.87
C SER A 113 -13.61 6.20 2.82
N MET A 114 -12.32 6.30 2.49
CA MET A 114 -11.63 7.59 2.40
C MET A 114 -12.07 8.40 1.18
N ALA A 115 -12.28 7.76 0.03
CA ALA A 115 -12.84 8.41 -1.16
C ALA A 115 -14.23 9.01 -0.86
N LEU A 116 -15.07 8.31 -0.07
CA LEU A 116 -16.34 8.86 0.39
C LEU A 116 -16.15 10.09 1.29
N CYS A 117 -15.23 10.03 2.27
CA CYS A 117 -14.94 11.15 3.17
C CYS A 117 -14.53 12.43 2.42
N VAL A 118 -13.62 12.33 1.45
CA VAL A 118 -13.16 13.51 0.67
C VAL A 118 -14.16 13.97 -0.38
N SER A 119 -15.14 13.14 -0.74
CA SER A 119 -16.20 13.50 -1.68
C SER A 119 -17.37 14.27 -1.06
N GLN A 120 -17.40 14.43 0.27
CA GLN A 120 -18.55 14.95 1.01
C GLN A 120 -18.17 16.04 2.02
N GLU A 121 -19.20 16.76 2.48
CA GLU A 121 -19.10 17.60 3.68
C GLU A 121 -18.82 16.73 4.91
N VAL A 122 -18.08 17.27 5.87
CA VAL A 122 -17.71 16.57 7.11
C VAL A 122 -18.38 17.25 8.29
N LYS A 123 -19.23 16.49 8.98
CA LYS A 123 -19.84 16.90 10.25
C LYS A 123 -19.02 16.31 11.37
N LEU A 124 -18.47 17.19 12.21
CA LEU A 124 -17.72 16.77 13.38
C LEU A 124 -18.68 16.76 14.58
N PRO A 125 -18.98 15.61 15.19
CA PRO A 125 -19.93 15.54 16.32
C PRO A 125 -19.56 16.46 17.49
N GLN A 126 -18.26 16.73 17.64
CA GLN A 126 -17.69 17.55 18.70
C GLN A 126 -17.64 19.06 18.40
N TYR A 127 -18.01 19.51 17.20
CA TYR A 127 -17.99 20.93 16.82
C TYR A 127 -19.31 21.37 16.15
N PRO A 128 -19.76 22.62 16.37
CA PRO A 128 -21.04 23.11 15.84
C PRO A 128 -20.99 23.53 14.37
N PHE A 129 -19.91 23.22 13.63
CA PHE A 129 -19.76 23.59 12.22
C PHE A 129 -19.59 22.35 11.33
N THR A 130 -20.01 22.50 10.07
CA THR A 130 -19.79 21.50 9.02
C THR A 130 -18.65 21.99 8.13
N LEU A 131 -17.66 21.14 7.90
CA LEU A 131 -16.59 21.43 6.96
C LEU A 131 -17.09 21.12 5.54
N PRO A 132 -17.07 22.07 4.60
CA PRO A 132 -17.48 21.81 3.22
C PRO A 132 -16.51 20.80 2.57
N ARG A 133 -16.94 20.16 1.47
CA ARG A 133 -16.08 19.33 0.64
C ARG A 133 -14.98 20.20 0.01
N GLY A 134 -13.78 19.66 -0.20
CA GLY A 134 -12.75 20.32 -0.99
C GLY A 134 -13.20 20.65 -2.43
N ASP A 135 -12.69 21.77 -2.94
CA ASP A 135 -12.75 22.20 -4.34
C ASP A 135 -11.63 21.52 -5.15
N VAL A 136 -10.52 21.18 -4.49
CA VAL A 136 -9.41 20.42 -5.05
C VAL A 136 -9.10 19.24 -4.14
N LEU A 137 -8.98 18.05 -4.72
CA LEU A 137 -8.42 16.87 -4.07
C LEU A 137 -6.96 16.69 -4.52
N LEU A 138 -6.05 16.77 -3.56
CA LEU A 138 -4.62 16.66 -3.71
C LEU A 138 -4.15 15.28 -3.25
N LEU A 139 -3.70 14.45 -4.19
CA LEU A 139 -3.20 13.12 -3.91
C LEU A 139 -1.69 13.16 -3.65
N GLY A 140 -1.25 12.73 -2.48
CA GLY A 140 0.09 13.00 -1.96
C GLY A 140 1.14 11.90 -2.11
N GLY A 141 0.97 10.98 -3.06
CA GLY A 141 1.82 9.79 -3.21
C GLY A 141 1.02 8.49 -3.17
N ASP A 142 1.53 7.47 -3.84
CA ASP A 142 1.02 6.09 -3.92
C ASP A 142 -0.49 5.98 -4.12
N GLN A 143 -0.93 6.04 -5.38
CA GLN A 143 -2.35 5.90 -5.70
C GLN A 143 -2.78 4.45 -5.97
N VAL A 144 -1.83 3.51 -5.99
CA VAL A 144 -2.11 2.10 -6.28
C VAL A 144 -1.16 1.17 -5.56
N TYR A 145 -1.69 0.10 -4.97
CA TYR A 145 -0.89 -1.02 -4.46
C TYR A 145 -1.33 -2.35 -5.09
N PRO A 146 -0.45 -3.37 -5.12
CA PRO A 146 0.98 -3.27 -4.87
C PRO A 146 1.71 -2.58 -6.04
N THR A 147 1.12 -2.60 -7.24
CA THR A 147 1.70 -2.01 -8.46
C THR A 147 0.56 -1.63 -9.44
N PRO A 148 0.80 -0.74 -10.42
CA PRO A 148 -0.17 -0.37 -11.46
C PRO A 148 -0.58 -1.53 -12.39
N ALA A 149 0.25 -2.57 -12.47
CA ALA A 149 0.10 -3.68 -13.41
C ALA A 149 -1.20 -4.49 -13.22
N ARG A 150 -1.67 -5.12 -14.31
CA ARG A 150 -2.91 -5.93 -14.35
C ARG A 150 -4.14 -5.16 -13.87
N SER A 151 -4.36 -3.98 -14.45
CA SER A 151 -5.51 -3.11 -14.13
C SER A 151 -5.52 -2.60 -12.68
N GLY A 152 -4.36 -2.49 -12.03
CA GLY A 152 -4.24 -2.04 -10.63
C GLY A 152 -4.93 -0.69 -10.40
N TYR A 153 -4.61 0.32 -11.21
CA TYR A 153 -5.30 1.62 -11.13
C TYR A 153 -6.81 1.51 -11.32
N ARG A 154 -7.28 0.66 -12.24
CA ARG A 154 -8.70 0.48 -12.51
C ARG A 154 -9.43 -0.01 -11.26
N THR A 155 -9.00 -1.13 -10.69
CA THR A 155 -9.76 -1.80 -9.62
C THR A 155 -9.44 -1.27 -8.23
N ARG A 156 -8.25 -0.69 -8.02
CA ARG A 156 -7.79 -0.25 -6.70
C ARG A 156 -7.96 1.24 -6.45
N PHE A 157 -7.96 2.07 -7.49
CA PHE A 157 -8.14 3.51 -7.38
C PHE A 157 -9.42 3.98 -8.08
N LEU A 158 -9.52 3.77 -9.39
CA LEU A 158 -10.55 4.37 -10.22
C LEU A 158 -11.97 3.84 -9.88
N ASP A 159 -12.11 2.55 -9.60
CA ASP A 159 -13.39 1.96 -9.18
C ASP A 159 -13.86 2.55 -7.83
N PRO A 160 -13.05 2.58 -6.74
CA PRO A 160 -13.42 3.27 -5.50
C PRO A 160 -13.76 4.74 -5.68
N PHE A 161 -12.90 5.54 -6.32
CA PHE A 161 -13.10 6.99 -6.40
C PHE A 161 -14.33 7.34 -7.24
N ARG A 162 -14.50 6.74 -8.42
CA ARG A 162 -15.70 7.01 -9.22
C ARG A 162 -16.98 6.43 -8.58
N ALA A 163 -16.87 5.41 -7.73
CA ALA A 163 -18.04 4.93 -6.99
C ALA A 163 -18.44 5.93 -5.91
N ALA A 164 -17.47 6.62 -5.30
CA ALA A 164 -17.69 7.52 -4.17
C ALA A 164 -18.23 8.86 -4.67
N PHE A 165 -17.67 9.33 -5.78
CA PHE A 165 -18.12 10.53 -6.48
C PHE A 165 -18.30 10.23 -7.96
N PRO A 166 -19.44 9.65 -8.37
CA PRO A 166 -19.66 9.28 -9.77
C PRO A 166 -19.94 10.48 -10.63
N ALA A 167 -19.50 10.40 -11.89
CA ALA A 167 -19.95 11.33 -12.92
C ALA A 167 -21.47 11.17 -13.13
N PRO A 168 -22.20 12.24 -13.42
CA PRO A 168 -23.60 12.14 -13.78
C PRO A 168 -23.83 11.28 -15.01
N VAL A 169 -24.93 10.54 -14.98
CA VAL A 169 -25.29 9.60 -16.04
C VAL A 169 -25.82 10.41 -17.23
N PRO A 170 -25.18 10.36 -18.40
CA PRO A 170 -25.64 11.13 -19.56
C PRO A 170 -27.06 10.73 -19.96
N LYS A 171 -27.86 11.72 -20.37
CA LYS A 171 -29.22 11.47 -20.88
C LYS A 171 -29.22 10.69 -22.19
N VAL A 172 -28.12 10.70 -22.95
CA VAL A 172 -27.94 9.91 -24.16
C VAL A 172 -27.05 8.73 -23.83
N ARG A 173 -27.45 7.51 -24.23
CA ARG A 173 -26.67 6.30 -23.96
C ARG A 173 -25.30 6.40 -24.65
N PRO A 174 -24.18 6.29 -23.92
CA PRO A 174 -22.86 6.38 -24.52
C PRO A 174 -22.53 5.08 -25.29
N ASN A 175 -21.69 5.21 -26.33
CA ASN A 175 -21.18 4.06 -27.10
C ASN A 175 -20.21 3.21 -26.26
N ASP A 176 -19.43 3.86 -25.38
CA ASP A 176 -18.57 3.22 -24.40
C ASP A 176 -19.09 3.52 -22.99
N GLN A 177 -19.33 2.47 -22.22
CA GLN A 177 -19.86 2.58 -20.85
C GLN A 177 -18.85 3.14 -19.86
N ASP A 178 -17.55 3.04 -20.16
CA ASP A 178 -16.48 3.61 -19.35
C ASP A 178 -16.03 4.99 -19.85
N GLN A 179 -16.73 5.57 -20.83
CA GLN A 179 -16.42 6.91 -21.33
C GLN A 179 -16.41 7.95 -20.18
N PRO A 180 -15.32 8.73 -20.04
CA PRO A 180 -15.27 9.84 -19.10
C PRO A 180 -16.32 10.90 -19.45
N VAL A 181 -16.93 11.52 -18.43
CA VAL A 181 -17.96 12.55 -18.60
C VAL A 181 -17.51 13.81 -17.87
N SER A 182 -17.24 14.88 -18.62
CA SER A 182 -16.84 16.17 -18.06
C SER A 182 -18.05 16.97 -17.56
N GLN A 183 -17.82 17.80 -16.54
CA GLN A 183 -18.86 18.59 -15.90
C GLN A 183 -18.37 20.01 -15.64
N PRO A 184 -19.04 21.04 -16.17
CA PRO A 184 -18.70 22.42 -15.84
C PRO A 184 -18.73 22.66 -14.32
N GLY A 185 -17.65 23.23 -13.77
CA GLY A 185 -17.54 23.54 -12.34
C GLY A 185 -17.27 22.33 -11.43
N ALA A 186 -16.88 21.18 -11.98
CA ALA A 186 -16.46 20.04 -11.17
C ALA A 186 -15.20 20.36 -10.34
N PRO A 187 -15.09 19.81 -9.11
CA PRO A 187 -13.86 19.90 -8.33
C PRO A 187 -12.70 19.23 -9.05
N TRP A 188 -11.49 19.63 -8.71
CA TRP A 188 -10.29 19.11 -9.35
C TRP A 188 -9.70 17.94 -8.57
N ILE A 189 -9.01 17.05 -9.28
CA ILE A 189 -8.13 16.05 -8.70
C ILE A 189 -6.74 16.19 -9.31
N VAL A 190 -5.74 16.31 -8.46
CA VAL A 190 -4.33 16.50 -8.83
C VAL A 190 -3.49 15.56 -7.98
N ALA A 191 -2.50 14.92 -8.57
CA ALA A 191 -1.75 13.83 -7.96
C ALA A 191 -0.24 14.03 -8.06
N THR A 192 0.42 13.71 -6.96
CA THR A 192 1.87 13.52 -6.83
C THR A 192 2.16 12.02 -6.83
N PRO A 193 3.03 11.50 -7.71
CA PRO A 193 3.31 10.06 -7.77
C PRO A 193 4.23 9.63 -6.61
N GLY A 194 3.95 8.46 -6.02
CA GLY A 194 4.84 7.77 -5.09
C GLY A 194 5.61 6.63 -5.75
N ASN A 195 6.41 5.90 -4.99
CA ASN A 195 7.22 4.79 -5.48
C ASN A 195 6.37 3.65 -6.07
N HIS A 196 5.16 3.41 -5.55
CA HIS A 196 4.29 2.36 -6.08
C HIS A 196 3.69 2.72 -7.44
N ASP A 197 3.48 4.01 -7.72
CA ASP A 197 3.04 4.49 -9.04
C ASP A 197 4.12 4.30 -10.12
N TRP A 198 5.39 4.21 -9.71
CA TRP A 198 6.55 4.11 -10.59
C TRP A 198 6.89 2.69 -11.07
N TYR A 199 6.28 1.64 -10.51
CA TYR A 199 6.61 0.25 -10.85
C TYR A 199 6.24 -0.19 -12.27
N ASP A 200 5.51 0.64 -13.03
CA ASP A 200 5.26 0.43 -14.47
C ASP A 200 5.94 1.48 -15.37
N GLY A 201 6.88 2.27 -14.81
CA GLY A 201 7.52 3.39 -15.50
C GLY A 201 6.62 4.63 -15.63
N LEU A 202 5.72 4.84 -14.66
CA LEU A 202 4.78 5.98 -14.57
C LEU A 202 3.73 6.03 -15.68
N ARG A 203 3.58 4.95 -16.44
CA ARG A 203 2.65 4.89 -17.57
C ARG A 203 1.20 4.99 -17.10
N GLY A 204 0.81 4.15 -16.14
CA GLY A 204 -0.55 4.12 -15.61
C GLY A 204 -0.94 5.44 -14.95
N PHE A 205 -0.01 6.03 -14.20
CA PHE A 205 -0.18 7.34 -13.58
C PHE A 205 -0.45 8.42 -14.64
N SER A 206 0.41 8.51 -15.66
CA SER A 206 0.32 9.54 -16.69
C SER A 206 -0.97 9.43 -17.50
N GLN A 207 -1.39 8.20 -17.84
CA GLN A 207 -2.66 7.96 -18.54
C GLN A 207 -3.87 8.43 -17.73
N LEU A 208 -3.80 8.31 -16.41
CA LEU A 208 -4.93 8.60 -15.53
C LEU A 208 -5.01 10.08 -15.15
N PHE A 209 -3.88 10.69 -14.78
CA PHE A 209 -3.86 12.04 -14.21
C PHE A 209 -3.36 13.12 -15.17
N CYS A 210 -2.53 12.78 -16.17
CA CYS A 210 -1.89 13.75 -17.05
C CYS A 210 -2.61 13.97 -18.40
N GLU A 211 -3.59 13.12 -18.74
CA GLU A 211 -4.37 13.23 -19.99
C GLU A 211 -5.55 14.22 -19.91
N GLN A 212 -5.75 14.90 -18.77
CA GLN A 212 -6.82 15.87 -18.54
C GLN A 212 -8.24 15.28 -18.75
N LYS A 213 -8.40 13.97 -18.51
CA LYS A 213 -9.69 13.26 -18.53
C LYS A 213 -10.29 13.20 -17.12
N PRO A 214 -11.62 13.37 -16.97
CA PRO A 214 -12.25 13.33 -15.65
C PRO A 214 -12.23 11.94 -15.02
N ILE A 215 -12.19 11.92 -13.69
CA ILE A 215 -12.25 10.72 -12.86
C ILE A 215 -13.52 10.81 -12.01
N GLY A 216 -14.56 10.04 -12.36
CA GLY A 216 -15.86 10.21 -11.73
C GLY A 216 -16.34 11.65 -11.86
N GLY A 217 -16.72 12.27 -10.74
CA GLY A 217 -17.14 13.67 -10.67
C GLY A 217 -15.99 14.69 -10.58
N TRP A 218 -14.72 14.26 -10.59
CA TRP A 218 -13.56 15.16 -10.57
C TRP A 218 -12.99 15.40 -11.97
N GLU A 219 -12.42 16.58 -12.19
CA GLU A 219 -11.62 16.90 -13.37
C GLU A 219 -10.12 16.84 -13.06
N THR A 220 -9.35 16.23 -13.96
CA THR A 220 -7.88 16.28 -13.90
C THR A 220 -7.38 17.50 -14.68
N ARG A 221 -6.32 18.14 -14.19
CA ARG A 221 -5.77 19.36 -14.79
C ARG A 221 -4.28 19.29 -15.13
N GLN A 222 -3.51 18.49 -14.40
CA GLN A 222 -2.07 18.36 -14.62
C GLN A 222 -1.76 17.72 -15.97
N ARG A 223 -0.55 17.99 -16.48
CA ARG A 223 -0.03 17.46 -17.76
C ARG A 223 1.23 16.63 -17.59
N THR A 224 1.86 16.75 -16.43
CA THR A 224 3.08 16.06 -16.04
C THR A 224 2.93 15.54 -14.62
N SER A 225 3.91 14.74 -14.18
CA SER A 225 3.95 14.16 -12.84
C SER A 225 4.28 15.15 -11.72
N TYR A 226 4.92 16.27 -12.07
CA TYR A 226 5.13 17.42 -11.19
C TYR A 226 4.29 18.61 -11.67
N TYR A 227 3.89 19.49 -10.76
CA TYR A 227 2.98 20.60 -11.05
C TYR A 227 3.11 21.74 -10.04
N VAL A 228 2.57 22.91 -10.43
CA VAL A 228 2.33 24.04 -9.53
C VAL A 228 0.89 24.50 -9.67
N LEU A 229 0.16 24.53 -8.56
CA LEU A 229 -1.15 25.18 -8.46
C LEU A 229 -0.94 26.60 -7.92
N GLN A 230 -1.48 27.58 -8.65
CA GLN A 230 -1.53 28.97 -8.20
C GLN A 230 -2.89 29.19 -7.53
N LEU A 231 -2.88 29.39 -6.22
CA LEU A 231 -4.10 29.62 -5.44
C LEU A 231 -4.35 31.14 -5.30
N PRO A 232 -5.57 31.55 -4.92
CA PRO A 232 -5.86 32.94 -4.59
C PRO A 232 -5.00 33.45 -3.43
N ASN A 233 -4.89 34.78 -3.31
CA ASN A 233 -4.22 35.45 -2.19
C ASN A 233 -2.75 35.03 -2.00
N GLY A 234 -2.09 34.70 -3.12
CA GLY A 234 -0.67 34.34 -3.22
C GLY A 234 -0.24 33.13 -2.37
N TRP A 235 -1.15 32.18 -2.21
CA TRP A 235 -0.82 30.82 -1.82
C TRP A 235 -0.49 29.98 -3.06
N TRP A 236 0.40 29.01 -2.89
CA TRP A 236 0.84 28.13 -3.98
C TRP A 236 0.99 26.70 -3.47
N VAL A 237 0.71 25.72 -4.32
CA VAL A 237 0.96 24.29 -4.04
C VAL A 237 1.91 23.74 -5.09
N TRP A 238 3.00 23.11 -4.66
CA TRP A 238 4.00 22.50 -5.54
C TRP A 238 4.03 20.99 -5.31
N GLY A 239 3.83 20.20 -6.36
CA GLY A 239 3.91 18.73 -6.32
C GLY A 239 5.17 18.21 -6.97
N LEU A 240 5.96 17.40 -6.25
CA LEU A 240 7.25 16.88 -6.70
C LEU A 240 7.18 15.44 -7.19
N ASP A 241 7.92 15.12 -8.25
CA ASP A 241 8.13 13.74 -8.68
C ASP A 241 9.58 13.30 -8.39
N LEU A 242 9.75 12.49 -7.35
CA LEU A 242 11.05 11.99 -6.88
C LEU A 242 11.35 10.54 -7.31
N GLN A 243 10.53 9.93 -8.18
CA GLN A 243 10.76 8.58 -8.71
C GLN A 243 10.87 7.48 -7.63
N LEU A 244 11.88 6.60 -7.76
CA LEU A 244 12.33 5.56 -6.84
C LEU A 244 13.63 6.05 -6.18
N GLU A 245 13.56 7.16 -5.45
CA GLU A 245 14.73 7.73 -4.72
C GLU A 245 15.77 8.41 -5.64
N SER A 246 15.33 8.91 -6.80
CA SER A 246 16.23 9.60 -7.75
C SER A 246 16.45 11.07 -7.38
N MET A 247 17.50 11.65 -7.96
CA MET A 247 17.66 13.10 -7.98
C MET A 247 16.53 13.73 -8.81
N ILE A 248 16.10 14.94 -8.42
CA ILE A 248 15.22 15.73 -9.29
C ILE A 248 15.92 15.88 -10.65
N ASP A 249 15.21 15.54 -11.72
CA ASP A 249 15.76 15.62 -13.06
C ASP A 249 15.99 17.09 -13.49
N ARG A 250 16.78 17.28 -14.56
CA ARG A 250 17.13 18.63 -15.04
C ARG A 250 15.90 19.42 -15.50
N GLU A 251 14.88 18.75 -16.02
CA GLU A 251 13.69 19.36 -16.58
C GLU A 251 12.77 19.91 -15.47
N GLN A 252 12.55 19.11 -14.45
CA GLN A 252 11.83 19.46 -13.25
C GLN A 252 12.56 20.55 -12.44
N LYS A 253 13.91 20.48 -12.32
CA LYS A 253 14.70 21.54 -11.66
C LYS A 253 14.52 22.91 -12.29
N ARG A 254 14.66 23.04 -13.62
CA ARG A 254 14.48 24.36 -14.25
C ARG A 254 13.01 24.79 -14.28
N TYR A 255 12.04 23.87 -14.32
CA TYR A 255 10.64 24.22 -14.13
C TYR A 255 10.40 24.90 -12.78
N PHE A 256 10.88 24.33 -11.68
CA PHE A 256 10.71 24.93 -10.36
C PHE A 256 11.50 26.23 -10.18
N LYS A 257 12.66 26.39 -10.82
CA LYS A 257 13.37 27.68 -10.86
C LYS A 257 12.54 28.76 -11.57
N GLU A 258 11.89 28.42 -12.67
CA GLU A 258 11.00 29.33 -13.39
C GLU A 258 9.75 29.65 -12.54
N MET A 259 9.17 28.68 -11.83
CA MET A 259 8.04 28.93 -10.92
C MET A 259 8.43 29.79 -9.71
N ARG A 260 9.64 29.58 -9.15
CA ARG A 260 10.20 30.42 -8.08
C ARG A 260 10.33 31.88 -8.49
N ALA A 261 10.67 32.15 -9.75
CA ALA A 261 10.80 33.51 -10.28
C ALA A 261 9.45 34.23 -10.43
N LYS A 262 8.32 33.51 -10.37
CA LYS A 262 6.97 34.09 -10.43
C LYS A 262 6.40 34.46 -9.05
N LEU A 263 6.95 33.90 -7.98
CA LEU A 263 6.51 34.19 -6.61
C LEU A 263 6.77 35.66 -6.26
N GLN A 264 5.77 36.30 -5.66
CA GLN A 264 5.90 37.66 -5.14
C GLN A 264 6.36 37.64 -3.67
N PRO A 265 6.97 38.73 -3.17
CA PRO A 265 7.25 38.86 -1.73
C PRO A 265 6.01 38.57 -0.88
N GLY A 266 6.16 37.75 0.15
CA GLY A 266 5.07 37.31 1.02
C GLY A 266 4.22 36.15 0.48
N ASP A 267 4.41 35.70 -0.77
CA ASP A 267 3.76 34.48 -1.24
C ASP A 267 4.24 33.26 -0.43
N ARG A 268 3.34 32.30 -0.21
CA ARG A 268 3.62 31.12 0.61
C ARG A 268 3.32 29.84 -0.15
N VAL A 269 4.20 28.86 0.02
CA VAL A 269 4.19 27.59 -0.71
C VAL A 269 3.94 26.42 0.23
N ILE A 270 3.01 25.56 -0.18
CA ILE A 270 2.79 24.21 0.35
C ILE A 270 3.45 23.24 -0.60
N LEU A 271 4.43 22.48 -0.11
CA LEU A 271 5.17 21.51 -0.90
C LEU A 271 4.62 20.10 -0.64
N CYS A 272 4.22 19.39 -1.69
CA CYS A 272 3.82 18.00 -1.63
C CYS A 272 4.97 17.12 -2.14
N ALA A 273 5.61 16.43 -1.20
CA ALA A 273 6.63 15.44 -1.47
C ALA A 273 6.01 14.03 -1.41
N PRO A 274 6.50 13.06 -2.18
CA PRO A 274 5.95 11.70 -2.14
C PRO A 274 6.23 10.97 -0.81
N GLU A 275 7.30 11.33 -0.10
CA GLU A 275 7.75 10.63 1.10
C GLU A 275 8.31 11.60 2.17
N PRO A 276 8.26 11.25 3.47
CA PRO A 276 8.70 12.10 4.56
C PRO A 276 10.21 11.98 4.82
N SER A 277 11.03 12.27 3.80
CA SER A 277 12.48 12.06 3.83
C SER A 277 13.22 12.82 4.95
N TRP A 278 12.59 13.81 5.59
CA TRP A 278 13.10 14.49 6.78
C TRP A 278 13.16 13.57 8.01
N VAL A 279 12.29 12.58 8.12
CA VAL A 279 12.31 11.59 9.21
C VAL A 279 13.55 10.70 9.07
N ASP A 280 13.76 10.18 7.86
CA ASP A 280 14.94 9.37 7.49
C ASP A 280 16.26 10.09 7.77
N GLU A 281 16.32 11.38 7.46
CA GLU A 281 17.48 12.22 7.72
C GLU A 281 17.69 12.47 9.22
N ALA A 282 16.64 12.78 9.97
CA ALA A 282 16.73 12.94 11.42
C ALA A 282 17.23 11.65 12.10
N GLU A 283 16.77 10.48 11.65
CA GLU A 283 17.28 9.21 12.13
C GLU A 283 18.74 8.97 11.72
N ARG A 284 19.15 9.36 10.50
CA ARG A 284 20.55 9.28 10.06
C ARG A 284 21.46 10.07 10.98
N LEU A 285 21.09 11.30 11.29
CA LEU A 285 21.85 12.16 12.19
C LEU A 285 21.93 11.56 13.61
N ALA A 286 20.83 10.99 14.12
CA ALA A 286 20.85 10.28 15.40
C ALA A 286 21.83 9.09 15.40
N ARG A 287 21.95 8.38 14.27
CA ARG A 287 22.91 7.29 14.10
C ARG A 287 24.35 7.79 14.05
N GLU A 288 24.61 8.92 13.43
CA GLU A 288 25.98 9.46 13.26
C GLU A 288 26.57 9.99 14.55
N GLU A 289 25.79 10.66 15.39
CA GLU A 289 26.26 11.10 16.71
C GLU A 289 26.71 9.92 17.60
N SER A 290 26.22 8.72 17.32
CA SER A 290 26.59 7.50 18.07
C SER A 290 27.85 6.80 17.52
N LYS A 291 28.43 7.27 16.40
CA LYS A 291 29.61 6.65 15.78
C LYS A 291 30.90 7.32 16.23
N ALA A 292 31.93 6.51 16.51
CA ALA A 292 33.27 7.00 16.84
C ALA A 292 34.00 7.64 15.63
N LEU A 293 33.63 7.27 14.40
CA LEU A 293 34.19 7.82 13.16
C LEU A 293 33.06 8.37 12.29
N PRO A 294 33.19 9.61 11.75
CA PRO A 294 32.19 10.20 10.87
C PRO A 294 32.00 9.39 9.58
N SER A 295 30.76 9.35 9.08
CA SER A 295 30.46 8.81 7.76
C SER A 295 30.97 9.74 6.66
N ILE A 296 31.35 9.19 5.50
CA ILE A 296 31.59 9.96 4.28
C ILE A 296 30.26 10.47 3.70
N GLU A 297 29.17 9.74 3.92
CA GLU A 297 27.84 10.11 3.47
C GLU A 297 27.27 11.23 4.33
N THR A 298 27.23 12.45 3.78
CA THR A 298 26.81 13.65 4.52
C THR A 298 25.30 13.77 4.68
N GLN A 299 24.51 13.09 3.84
CA GLN A 299 23.03 13.14 3.78
C GLN A 299 22.42 11.93 3.06
N THR A 300 21.17 11.58 3.37
CA THR A 300 20.43 10.60 2.56
C THR A 300 20.14 11.13 1.14
N PRO A 301 20.16 10.28 0.09
CA PRO A 301 19.80 10.69 -1.28
C PRO A 301 18.39 11.30 -1.37
N ARG A 302 17.42 10.68 -0.67
CA ARG A 302 16.02 11.12 -0.60
C ARG A 302 15.88 12.55 -0.07
N PHE A 303 16.52 12.85 1.06
CA PHE A 303 16.46 14.18 1.65
C PHE A 303 17.21 15.23 0.82
N ARG A 304 18.26 14.84 0.08
CA ARG A 304 19.02 15.78 -0.77
C ARG A 304 18.13 16.43 -1.84
N SER A 305 17.28 15.65 -2.50
CA SER A 305 16.34 16.13 -3.52
C SER A 305 15.31 17.10 -2.93
N LEU A 306 14.70 16.72 -1.80
CA LEU A 306 13.75 17.58 -1.09
C LEU A 306 14.41 18.90 -0.67
N ARG A 307 15.58 18.82 -0.02
CA ARG A 307 16.34 19.98 0.46
C ARG A 307 16.66 20.97 -0.65
N GLU A 308 17.00 20.51 -1.86
CA GLU A 308 17.29 21.40 -2.99
C GLU A 308 16.10 22.30 -3.35
N ILE A 309 14.87 21.79 -3.26
CA ILE A 309 13.65 22.59 -3.47
C ILE A 309 13.34 23.46 -2.26
N GLU A 310 13.56 22.97 -1.03
CA GLU A 310 13.40 23.79 0.17
C GLU A 310 14.36 25.00 0.17
N GLU A 311 15.60 24.81 -0.24
CA GLU A 311 16.60 25.87 -0.41
C GLU A 311 16.20 26.86 -1.51
N LEU A 312 15.61 26.37 -2.60
CA LEU A 312 15.08 27.23 -3.68
C LEU A 312 13.91 28.11 -3.20
N LEU A 313 13.03 27.56 -2.37
CA LEU A 313 11.86 28.26 -1.86
C LEU A 313 12.20 29.20 -0.70
N GLY A 314 13.15 28.85 0.16
CA GLY A 314 13.57 29.67 1.29
C GLY A 314 12.40 30.02 2.22
N ASP A 315 12.24 31.31 2.48
CA ASP A 315 11.20 31.91 3.32
C ASP A 315 9.77 31.77 2.77
N HIS A 316 9.61 31.49 1.47
CA HIS A 316 8.29 31.19 0.90
C HIS A 316 7.73 29.85 1.39
N LEU A 317 8.55 28.91 1.85
CA LEU A 317 8.08 27.58 2.23
C LEU A 317 7.36 27.59 3.60
N ALA A 318 6.07 27.26 3.59
CA ALA A 318 5.23 27.26 4.79
C ALA A 318 4.98 25.86 5.34
N VAL A 319 4.73 24.90 4.46
CA VAL A 319 4.33 23.53 4.81
C VAL A 319 4.97 22.54 3.86
N VAL A 320 5.44 21.41 4.38
CA VAL A 320 5.79 20.22 3.60
C VAL A 320 4.85 19.08 3.99
N LEU A 321 4.11 18.57 3.01
CA LEU A 321 3.20 17.43 3.12
C LEU A 321 3.84 16.20 2.48
N ALA A 322 3.65 15.02 3.09
CA ALA A 322 4.06 13.75 2.50
C ALA A 322 3.12 12.57 2.82
N GLY A 323 3.11 11.58 1.92
CA GLY A 323 2.54 10.24 2.09
C GLY A 323 3.60 9.21 2.50
N ASP A 324 3.59 8.04 1.86
CA ASP A 324 4.49 6.86 1.99
C ASP A 324 4.42 6.16 3.34
N SER A 325 4.50 6.93 4.42
CA SER A 325 4.30 6.45 5.76
C SER A 325 2.82 6.48 6.11
N HIS A 326 2.21 5.30 6.22
CA HIS A 326 0.76 5.10 6.36
C HIS A 326 0.17 5.44 7.74
N HIS A 327 0.48 6.63 8.24
CA HIS A 327 0.01 7.20 9.49
C HIS A 327 -0.06 8.74 9.38
N TYR A 328 -0.50 9.39 10.45
CA TYR A 328 -0.34 10.84 10.60
C TYR A 328 0.81 11.14 11.57
N ALA A 329 1.64 12.12 11.23
CA ALA A 329 2.63 12.70 12.14
C ALA A 329 2.86 14.17 11.79
N ARG A 330 2.87 15.04 12.80
CA ARG A 330 3.19 16.46 12.63
C ARG A 330 4.41 16.85 13.43
N TYR A 331 5.42 17.33 12.72
CA TYR A 331 6.62 17.93 13.28
C TYR A 331 6.49 19.46 13.19
N GLN A 332 6.40 20.09 14.36
CA GLN A 332 6.25 21.53 14.49
C GLN A 332 7.63 22.19 14.71
N PRO A 333 7.97 23.24 13.96
CA PRO A 333 9.16 24.04 14.22
C PRO A 333 9.15 24.60 15.65
N LYS A 334 10.30 24.53 16.34
CA LYS A 334 10.46 25.20 17.63
C LYS A 334 10.41 26.72 17.44
N ALA A 335 9.91 27.42 18.45
CA ALA A 335 9.91 28.89 18.46
C ALA A 335 11.31 29.44 18.14
N GLY A 336 11.38 30.42 17.25
CA GLY A 336 12.64 31.01 16.77
C GLY A 336 13.35 30.23 15.65
N THR A 337 12.87 29.04 15.27
CA THR A 337 13.38 28.30 14.11
C THR A 337 12.61 28.73 12.85
N GLN A 338 13.31 29.32 11.88
CA GLN A 338 12.75 29.54 10.54
C GLN A 338 12.70 28.22 9.78
N ALA A 339 11.56 27.55 9.81
CA ALA A 339 11.34 26.27 9.14
C ALA A 339 9.84 26.05 8.87
N PRO A 340 9.48 25.26 7.85
CA PRO A 340 8.08 24.95 7.55
C PRO A 340 7.48 23.95 8.54
N GLN A 341 6.14 23.91 8.63
CA GLN A 341 5.45 22.78 9.24
C GLN A 341 5.71 21.51 8.41
N ARG A 342 5.95 20.37 9.04
CA ARG A 342 6.12 19.09 8.34
C ARG A 342 5.05 18.11 8.76
N ILE A 343 4.28 17.62 7.81
CA ILE A 343 3.12 16.75 8.06
C ILE A 343 3.21 15.52 7.16
N THR A 344 3.32 14.36 7.79
CA THR A 344 3.06 13.06 7.16
C THR A 344 1.58 12.76 7.31
N CYS A 345 0.87 12.44 6.22
CA CYS A 345 -0.54 12.06 6.24
C CYS A 345 -0.83 10.99 5.17
N GLY A 346 -0.31 9.79 5.39
CA GLY A 346 -0.43 8.64 4.48
C GLY A 346 -1.60 7.69 4.78
N GLY A 347 -2.68 8.20 5.35
CA GLY A 347 -3.77 7.35 5.84
C GLY A 347 -4.87 7.06 4.83
N GLY A 348 -4.64 7.15 3.51
CA GLY A 348 -5.72 7.22 2.52
C GLY A 348 -6.34 5.89 2.08
N GLY A 349 -5.68 4.76 2.35
CA GLY A 349 -6.20 3.45 1.95
C GLY A 349 -5.26 2.26 2.19
N ALA A 350 -3.96 2.51 2.29
CA ALA A 350 -2.94 1.52 2.58
C ALA A 350 -3.09 0.84 3.95
N PHE A 351 -2.39 -0.26 4.20
CA PHE A 351 -2.28 -0.81 5.57
C PHE A 351 -1.70 0.25 6.52
N LEU A 352 -2.00 0.19 7.81
CA LEU A 352 -1.49 1.19 8.77
C LEU A 352 0.00 0.99 9.07
N ASN A 353 0.80 2.06 9.11
CA ASN A 353 2.17 2.05 9.66
C ASN A 353 2.21 2.45 11.14
N GLY A 354 3.22 1.96 11.87
CA GLY A 354 3.39 2.24 13.29
C GLY A 354 3.98 3.62 13.60
N THR A 355 3.36 4.36 14.52
CA THR A 355 3.86 5.65 15.04
C THR A 355 4.79 5.58 16.26
N HIS A 356 4.88 4.43 16.95
CA HIS A 356 5.56 4.34 18.26
C HIS A 356 7.10 4.40 18.17
N GLN A 357 7.66 4.26 16.97
CA GLN A 357 9.10 4.35 16.71
C GLN A 357 9.50 5.67 16.07
N LEU A 358 8.54 6.57 15.82
CA LEU A 358 8.84 7.88 15.24
C LEU A 358 9.81 8.67 16.14
N PRO A 359 10.81 9.35 15.55
CA PRO A 359 11.74 10.20 16.29
C PRO A 359 11.00 11.24 17.14
N ASP A 360 11.29 11.27 18.43
CA ASP A 360 10.63 12.12 19.41
C ASP A 360 11.55 12.42 20.62
N PRO A 361 12.16 13.62 20.68
CA PRO A 361 12.20 14.63 19.62
C PRO A 361 13.07 14.16 18.44
N PRO A 362 12.81 14.64 17.21
CA PRO A 362 13.70 14.38 16.07
C PRO A 362 15.03 15.11 16.23
N LYS A 363 16.10 14.57 15.62
CA LYS A 363 17.36 15.31 15.52
C LYS A 363 17.22 16.50 14.55
N PRO A 364 17.87 17.65 14.85
CA PRO A 364 17.77 18.82 13.99
C PRO A 364 18.41 18.57 12.62
N ILE A 365 17.72 18.95 11.55
CA ILE A 365 18.18 18.83 10.16
C ILE A 365 18.69 20.18 9.65
N ASN A 366 19.63 20.17 8.69
CA ASN A 366 20.19 21.40 8.11
C ASN A 366 19.68 21.62 6.68
N VAL A 367 19.13 22.80 6.42
CA VAL A 367 18.60 23.22 5.10
C VAL A 367 19.05 24.65 4.84
N GLY A 368 19.79 24.92 3.76
CA GLY A 368 20.18 26.29 3.39
C GLY A 368 21.01 27.02 4.45
N GLY A 369 21.79 26.30 5.26
CA GLY A 369 22.55 26.86 6.38
C GLY A 369 21.74 27.05 7.68
N THR A 370 20.41 26.87 7.64
CA THR A 370 19.55 26.92 8.82
C THR A 370 19.45 25.55 9.47
N ARG A 371 19.77 25.49 10.76
CA ARG A 371 19.56 24.31 11.60
C ARG A 371 18.11 24.30 12.10
N GLN A 372 17.29 23.42 11.53
CA GLN A 372 15.87 23.34 11.81
C GLN A 372 15.60 22.41 13.01
N HIS A 373 15.05 22.96 14.09
CA HIS A 373 14.64 22.22 15.28
C HIS A 373 13.13 22.00 15.29
N TYR A 374 12.70 20.79 15.63
CA TYR A 374 11.29 20.39 15.64
C TYR A 374 10.90 19.68 16.94
N ASP A 375 9.63 19.76 17.29
CA ASP A 375 8.95 18.87 18.24
C ASP A 375 7.92 18.00 17.50
N LEU A 376 7.77 16.75 17.92
CA LEU A 376 6.69 15.88 17.44
C LEU A 376 5.40 16.30 18.15
N ALA A 377 4.57 17.09 17.48
CA ALA A 377 3.41 17.72 18.10
C ALA A 377 2.21 16.77 18.22
N ALA A 378 1.97 15.95 17.20
CA ALA A 378 0.90 14.95 17.22
C ALA A 378 1.19 13.78 16.28
N VAL A 379 0.61 12.61 16.61
CA VAL A 379 0.65 11.40 15.79
C VAL A 379 -0.71 10.70 15.82
N TYR A 380 -1.06 10.02 14.73
CA TYR A 380 -2.23 9.13 14.71
C TYR A 380 -1.93 7.82 13.96
N PRO A 381 -2.18 6.65 14.59
CA PRO A 381 -2.65 6.47 15.97
C PRO A 381 -1.64 6.95 17.02
N ASP A 382 -2.09 7.16 18.26
CA ASP A 382 -1.18 7.45 19.37
C ASP A 382 -0.19 6.29 19.59
N LYS A 383 0.97 6.58 20.18
CA LYS A 383 2.06 5.61 20.33
C LYS A 383 1.62 4.34 21.08
N LYS A 384 0.79 4.47 22.12
CA LYS A 384 0.32 3.33 22.91
C LYS A 384 -0.62 2.44 22.08
N THR A 385 -1.56 3.04 21.35
CA THR A 385 -2.42 2.31 20.41
C THR A 385 -1.58 1.60 19.35
N SER A 386 -0.57 2.28 18.80
CA SER A 386 0.37 1.73 17.81
C SER A 386 1.13 0.50 18.33
N GLU A 387 1.63 0.52 19.58
CA GLU A 387 2.27 -0.65 20.22
C GLU A 387 1.29 -1.82 20.41
N GLN A 388 0.04 -1.54 20.79
CA GLN A 388 -0.99 -2.57 20.91
C GLN A 388 -1.34 -3.21 19.56
N LEU A 389 -1.39 -2.41 18.50
CA LEU A 389 -1.61 -2.87 17.14
C LEU A 389 -0.43 -3.70 16.64
N ARG A 390 0.82 -3.27 16.88
CA ARG A 390 2.02 -4.05 16.60
C ARG A 390 1.93 -5.45 17.18
N ASN A 391 1.52 -5.57 18.44
CA ASN A 391 1.45 -6.87 19.13
C ASN A 391 0.51 -7.86 18.44
N ARG A 392 -0.48 -7.44 17.67
CA ARG A 392 -1.41 -8.36 17.00
C ARG A 392 -0.75 -9.20 15.89
N ALA A 393 0.47 -8.87 15.45
CA ALA A 393 1.22 -9.64 14.45
C ALA A 393 1.55 -11.08 14.87
N TRP A 394 1.53 -11.42 16.17
CA TRP A 394 1.67 -12.83 16.61
C TRP A 394 0.55 -13.72 16.06
N ARG A 395 -0.59 -13.15 15.66
CA ARG A 395 -1.75 -13.88 15.09
C ARG A 395 -1.57 -14.21 13.61
N LEU A 396 -0.34 -14.21 13.10
CA LEU A 396 0.00 -14.50 11.70
C LEU A 396 -0.70 -15.73 11.12
N PRO A 397 -0.82 -16.89 11.83
CA PRO A 397 -1.53 -18.06 11.30
C PRO A 397 -2.98 -17.81 10.89
N THR A 398 -3.66 -16.85 11.52
CA THR A 398 -5.05 -16.51 11.20
C THR A 398 -5.19 -15.44 10.14
N ARG A 399 -4.09 -14.74 9.81
CA ARG A 399 -4.07 -13.60 8.88
C ARG A 399 -3.37 -13.91 7.57
N ASN A 400 -2.41 -14.84 7.57
CA ASN A 400 -1.56 -15.14 6.43
C ASN A 400 -1.35 -16.63 6.20
N LEU A 401 -2.44 -17.32 5.84
CA LEU A 401 -2.42 -18.77 5.61
C LEU A 401 -1.46 -19.17 4.49
N SER A 402 -1.33 -18.38 3.43
CA SER A 402 -0.40 -18.68 2.33
C SER A 402 1.07 -18.64 2.75
N PHE A 403 1.44 -17.69 3.61
CA PHE A 403 2.80 -17.62 4.15
C PHE A 403 3.07 -18.77 5.10
N CYS A 404 2.10 -19.11 5.96
CA CYS A 404 2.20 -20.27 6.85
C CYS A 404 2.32 -21.59 6.06
N GLY A 405 1.56 -21.72 4.97
CA GLY A 405 1.67 -22.86 4.05
C GLY A 405 3.06 -22.97 3.40
N MET A 406 3.67 -21.84 3.02
CA MET A 406 5.05 -21.83 2.53
C MET A 406 6.04 -22.33 3.59
N LEU A 407 5.93 -21.85 4.84
CA LEU A 407 6.78 -22.34 5.93
C LEU A 407 6.59 -23.85 6.16
N ALA A 408 5.34 -24.33 6.13
CA ALA A 408 5.01 -25.74 6.28
C ALA A 408 5.65 -26.59 5.17
N ILE A 409 5.61 -26.13 3.92
CA ILE A 409 6.27 -26.79 2.79
C ILE A 409 7.80 -26.79 2.99
N LEU A 410 8.38 -25.67 3.43
CA LEU A 410 9.83 -25.61 3.71
C LEU A 410 10.25 -26.60 4.81
N TYR A 411 9.47 -26.71 5.88
CA TYR A 411 9.74 -27.70 6.93
C TYR A 411 9.62 -29.12 6.40
N LEU A 412 8.53 -29.41 5.68
CA LEU A 412 8.32 -30.73 5.09
C LEU A 412 9.46 -31.10 4.15
N LEU A 413 9.91 -30.18 3.28
CA LEU A 413 11.04 -30.42 2.38
C LEU A 413 12.33 -30.69 3.16
N PHE A 414 12.61 -29.90 4.19
CA PHE A 414 13.79 -30.09 5.04
C PHE A 414 13.76 -31.45 5.75
N ASP A 415 12.66 -31.76 6.44
CA ASP A 415 12.46 -33.01 7.16
C ASP A 415 12.48 -34.22 6.22
N TRP A 416 11.88 -34.09 5.03
CA TRP A 416 11.91 -35.15 4.02
C TRP A 416 13.33 -35.40 3.51
N MET A 417 14.11 -34.36 3.25
CA MET A 417 15.52 -34.51 2.84
C MET A 417 16.36 -35.17 3.95
N VAL A 418 16.23 -34.72 5.19
CA VAL A 418 16.93 -35.31 6.34
C VAL A 418 16.50 -36.76 6.55
N GLN A 419 15.20 -37.05 6.58
CA GLN A 419 14.70 -38.41 6.76
C GLN A 419 15.14 -39.33 5.62
N SER A 420 15.14 -38.86 4.37
CA SER A 420 15.62 -39.64 3.22
C SER A 420 17.11 -39.96 3.34
N ALA A 421 17.94 -38.97 3.70
CA ALA A 421 19.36 -39.19 3.91
C ALA A 421 19.65 -40.14 5.09
N SER A 422 18.79 -40.11 6.11
CA SER A 422 18.94 -40.97 7.29
C SER A 422 18.71 -42.47 7.01
N LYS A 423 18.08 -42.82 5.88
CA LYS A 423 17.88 -44.21 5.47
C LYS A 423 19.18 -44.92 5.08
N VAL A 424 20.25 -44.16 4.82
CA VAL A 424 21.59 -44.75 4.66
C VAL A 424 21.99 -45.39 6.00
N PRO A 425 22.23 -46.71 6.05
CA PRO A 425 22.57 -47.41 7.27
C PRO A 425 23.80 -46.82 7.93
N HIS A 426 23.74 -46.60 9.23
CA HIS A 426 24.86 -46.10 10.01
C HIS A 426 24.90 -46.81 11.38
N PRO A 427 26.05 -47.37 11.80
CA PRO A 427 26.15 -48.12 13.05
C PRO A 427 25.73 -47.33 14.29
N ALA A 428 26.09 -46.03 14.36
CA ALA A 428 25.69 -45.16 15.48
C ALA A 428 24.16 -44.88 15.57
N ARG A 429 23.38 -45.36 14.59
CA ARG A 429 21.90 -45.34 14.54
C ARG A 429 21.31 -46.75 14.56
N ASP A 430 22.07 -47.78 14.90
CA ASP A 430 21.66 -49.19 14.78
C ASP A 430 21.02 -49.51 13.42
N ASN A 431 21.54 -48.89 12.35
CA ASN A 431 21.03 -48.99 10.98
C ASN A 431 19.55 -48.60 10.79
N ARG A 432 18.96 -47.84 11.72
CA ARG A 432 17.60 -47.28 11.63
C ARG A 432 17.63 -45.86 11.08
N SER A 433 16.51 -45.42 10.53
CA SER A 433 16.31 -44.04 10.09
C SER A 433 16.24 -43.07 11.27
N LEU A 434 16.36 -41.77 10.99
CA LEU A 434 16.29 -40.74 12.01
C LEU A 434 14.93 -40.75 12.72
N MET A 435 13.83 -40.82 11.98
CA MET A 435 12.49 -40.85 12.56
C MET A 435 12.27 -42.04 13.50
N GLU A 436 12.80 -43.23 13.17
CA GLU A 436 12.76 -44.40 14.06
C GLU A 436 13.58 -44.22 15.32
N LYS A 437 14.76 -43.59 15.21
CA LYS A 437 15.55 -43.28 16.41
C LYS A 437 14.89 -42.23 17.29
N LEU A 438 14.32 -41.20 16.69
CA LEU A 438 13.58 -40.18 17.41
C LEU A 438 12.30 -40.73 18.05
N SER A 439 11.62 -41.72 17.43
CA SER A 439 10.39 -42.29 18.02
C SER A 439 10.62 -42.99 19.35
N ASP A 440 11.83 -43.49 19.62
CA ASP A 440 12.15 -44.17 20.88
C ASP A 440 12.54 -43.20 21.99
N LEU A 441 12.89 -41.96 21.64
CA LEU A 441 13.32 -40.94 22.58
C LEU A 441 12.11 -40.21 23.18
N GLU A 442 11.91 -40.32 24.49
CA GLU A 442 10.96 -39.47 25.21
C GLU A 442 11.41 -38.02 25.24
N VAL A 443 10.48 -37.06 25.30
CA VAL A 443 10.82 -35.63 25.32
C VAL A 443 11.41 -35.27 26.68
N SER A 444 12.75 -35.17 26.73
CA SER A 444 13.52 -34.82 27.93
C SER A 444 14.80 -34.05 27.55
N ILE A 445 15.41 -33.34 28.50
CA ILE A 445 16.66 -32.59 28.25
C ILE A 445 17.81 -33.50 27.77
N PRO A 446 18.06 -34.68 28.37
CA PRO A 446 19.09 -35.60 27.86
C PRO A 446 18.80 -36.06 26.43
N ASN A 447 17.53 -36.37 26.12
CA ASN A 447 17.13 -36.85 24.80
C ASN A 447 17.13 -35.76 23.73
N LEU A 448 17.02 -34.48 24.11
CA LEU A 448 17.23 -33.35 23.19
C LEU A 448 18.67 -33.36 22.64
N LEU A 449 19.67 -33.55 23.51
CA LEU A 449 21.07 -33.63 23.08
C LEU A 449 21.30 -34.82 22.15
N GLU A 450 20.69 -35.97 22.46
CA GLU A 450 20.76 -37.15 21.61
C GLU A 450 20.08 -36.94 20.25
N ALA A 451 18.90 -36.32 20.21
CA ALA A 451 18.21 -35.98 18.96
C ALA A 451 19.09 -35.07 18.06
N TRP A 452 19.73 -34.05 18.65
CA TRP A 452 20.68 -33.20 17.93
C TRP A 452 21.91 -33.94 17.45
N ARG A 453 22.47 -34.85 18.26
CA ARG A 453 23.58 -35.72 17.85
C ARG A 453 23.21 -36.58 16.65
N GLN A 454 22.02 -37.18 16.67
CA GLN A 454 21.53 -38.00 15.56
C GLN A 454 21.28 -37.19 14.29
N LEU A 455 20.72 -36.00 14.42
CA LEU A 455 20.59 -35.06 13.30
C LEU A 455 21.96 -34.70 12.71
N PHE A 456 22.92 -34.34 13.55
CA PHE A 456 24.28 -34.00 13.10
C PHE A 456 24.91 -35.14 12.29
N LEU A 457 24.76 -36.38 12.76
CA LEU A 457 25.24 -37.57 12.03
C LEU A 457 24.57 -37.75 10.66
N VAL A 458 23.28 -37.38 10.51
CA VAL A 458 22.63 -37.41 9.18
C VAL A 458 23.17 -36.28 8.31
N MET A 459 23.23 -35.06 8.85
CA MET A 459 23.61 -33.84 8.14
C MET A 459 25.06 -33.89 7.65
N ALA A 460 25.98 -34.48 8.43
CA ALA A 460 27.38 -34.63 8.06
C ALA A 460 27.60 -35.39 6.74
N TYR A 461 26.65 -36.24 6.35
CA TYR A 461 26.67 -37.00 5.10
C TYR A 461 25.55 -36.59 4.12
N SER A 462 24.85 -35.49 4.39
CA SER A 462 23.80 -34.95 3.51
C SER A 462 24.09 -33.49 3.12
N PRO A 463 24.98 -33.27 2.13
CA PRO A 463 25.32 -31.92 1.67
C PRO A 463 24.08 -31.10 1.25
N SER A 464 23.08 -31.75 0.67
CA SER A 464 21.84 -31.09 0.26
C SER A 464 21.01 -30.60 1.46
N SER A 465 20.91 -31.39 2.54
CA SER A 465 20.21 -30.95 3.76
C SER A 465 20.95 -29.79 4.43
N VAL A 466 22.29 -29.85 4.47
CA VAL A 466 23.13 -28.75 4.98
C VAL A 466 22.91 -27.48 4.17
N MET A 467 22.92 -27.59 2.83
CA MET A 467 22.71 -26.45 1.95
C MET A 467 21.33 -25.82 2.16
N LEU A 468 20.27 -26.61 2.27
CA LEU A 468 18.93 -26.08 2.56
C LEU A 468 18.85 -25.40 3.94
N ALA A 469 19.47 -25.99 4.97
CA ALA A 469 19.56 -25.38 6.30
C ALA A 469 20.28 -24.02 6.26
N VAL A 470 21.41 -23.94 5.55
CA VAL A 470 22.17 -22.69 5.36
C VAL A 470 21.33 -21.65 4.63
N ILE A 471 20.61 -22.03 3.57
CA ILE A 471 19.72 -21.13 2.82
C ILE A 471 18.62 -20.57 3.73
N ILE A 472 18.00 -21.40 4.58
CA ILE A 472 16.96 -20.95 5.53
C ILE A 472 17.55 -19.94 6.53
N VAL A 473 18.68 -20.27 7.15
CA VAL A 473 19.32 -19.41 8.16
C VAL A 473 19.79 -18.09 7.56
N LEU A 474 20.47 -18.13 6.41
CA LEU A 474 20.91 -16.93 5.70
C LEU A 474 19.71 -16.11 5.20
N GLY A 475 18.66 -16.77 4.70
CA GLY A 475 17.43 -16.13 4.27
C GLY A 475 16.79 -15.32 5.39
N CYS A 476 16.62 -15.92 6.59
CA CYS A 476 16.12 -15.20 7.76
C CYS A 476 17.07 -14.09 8.23
N ALA A 477 18.40 -14.30 8.17
CA ALA A 477 19.38 -13.30 8.55
C ALA A 477 19.35 -12.07 7.62
N VAL A 478 19.31 -12.30 6.29
CA VAL A 478 19.19 -11.25 5.27
C VAL A 478 17.85 -10.55 5.37
N PHE A 479 16.75 -11.30 5.51
CA PHE A 479 15.41 -10.74 5.71
C PHE A 479 15.35 -9.84 6.93
N SER A 480 15.93 -10.28 8.04
CA SER A 480 15.98 -9.50 9.28
C SER A 480 16.79 -8.20 9.15
N ALA A 481 17.88 -8.25 8.39
CA ALA A 481 18.74 -7.10 8.13
C ALA A 481 18.25 -6.22 6.96
N ALA A 482 17.20 -6.61 6.25
CA ALA A 482 16.65 -5.85 5.13
C ALA A 482 16.06 -4.53 5.64
N GLY A 483 16.44 -3.41 5.01
CA GLY A 483 16.03 -2.05 5.44
C GLY A 483 16.67 -1.58 6.76
N VAL A 484 17.37 -2.45 7.49
CA VAL A 484 17.92 -2.13 8.81
C VAL A 484 19.27 -1.42 8.69
N LYS A 485 19.24 -0.11 8.92
CA LYS A 485 20.43 0.75 8.92
C LYS A 485 21.15 0.74 10.28
N ARG A 486 20.42 0.66 11.41
CA ARG A 486 20.97 0.61 12.78
C ARG A 486 21.22 -0.85 13.19
N THR A 487 22.31 -1.13 13.92
CA THR A 487 22.54 -2.46 14.53
C THR A 487 22.49 -3.63 13.52
N ARG A 488 22.93 -3.42 12.28
CA ARG A 488 22.84 -4.43 11.20
C ARG A 488 23.43 -5.79 11.56
N LYS A 489 24.55 -5.82 12.30
CA LYS A 489 25.15 -7.06 12.83
C LYS A 489 24.19 -7.80 13.78
N LEU A 490 23.54 -7.08 14.68
CA LEU A 490 22.52 -7.64 15.57
C LEU A 490 21.30 -8.12 14.77
N ALA A 491 20.85 -7.37 13.76
CA ALA A 491 19.75 -7.79 12.91
C ALA A 491 20.05 -9.11 12.18
N TYR A 492 21.26 -9.25 11.61
CA TYR A 492 21.72 -10.52 11.04
C TYR A 492 21.74 -11.63 12.09
N ALA A 493 22.26 -11.37 13.30
CA ALA A 493 22.32 -12.37 14.37
C ALA A 493 20.93 -12.81 14.84
N VAL A 494 20.00 -11.86 15.05
CA VAL A 494 18.60 -12.10 15.43
C VAL A 494 17.88 -12.91 14.34
N GLY A 495 18.12 -12.59 13.06
CA GLY A 495 17.55 -13.33 11.95
C GLY A 495 18.15 -14.72 11.78
N ALA A 496 19.46 -14.89 11.98
CA ALA A 496 20.11 -16.20 11.96
C ALA A 496 19.61 -17.09 13.10
N ALA A 497 19.48 -16.54 14.31
CA ALA A 497 18.88 -17.23 15.45
C ALA A 497 17.43 -17.64 15.15
N HIS A 498 16.65 -16.78 14.49
CA HIS A 498 15.30 -17.11 14.05
C HIS A 498 15.26 -18.25 13.03
N GLY A 499 16.17 -18.26 12.04
CA GLY A 499 16.32 -19.36 11.10
C GLY A 499 16.69 -20.68 11.79
N LEU A 500 17.56 -20.64 12.80
CA LEU A 500 17.89 -21.81 13.62
C LEU A 500 16.67 -22.32 14.41
N LEU A 501 15.83 -21.42 14.94
CA LEU A 501 14.57 -21.79 15.60
C LEU A 501 13.60 -22.47 14.62
N HIS A 502 13.54 -22.01 13.36
CA HIS A 502 12.76 -22.67 12.31
C HIS A 502 13.25 -24.10 12.03
N LEU A 503 14.56 -24.31 11.92
CA LEU A 503 15.14 -25.65 11.75
C LEU A 503 14.88 -26.55 12.96
N GLY A 504 15.05 -26.01 14.18
CA GLY A 504 14.74 -26.72 15.41
C GLY A 504 13.27 -27.12 15.51
N LEU A 505 12.36 -26.25 15.06
CA LEU A 505 10.93 -26.55 15.01
C LEU A 505 10.59 -27.62 13.98
N ALA A 506 11.20 -27.61 12.79
CA ALA A 506 11.04 -28.66 11.78
C ALA A 506 11.45 -30.04 12.35
N ILE A 507 12.65 -30.13 12.95
CA ILE A 507 13.12 -31.38 13.58
C ILE A 507 12.26 -31.77 14.79
N GLY A 508 11.76 -30.81 15.56
CA GLY A 508 10.80 -31.07 16.63
C GLY A 508 9.48 -31.67 16.12
N LEU A 509 9.00 -31.23 14.95
CA LEU A 509 7.83 -31.82 14.28
C LEU A 509 8.13 -33.21 13.74
N LEU A 510 9.29 -33.43 13.12
CA LEU A 510 9.74 -34.75 12.71
C LEU A 510 9.76 -35.73 13.90
N TRP A 511 10.29 -35.28 15.05
CA TRP A 511 10.30 -36.06 16.29
C TRP A 511 8.88 -36.34 16.79
N LEU A 512 8.02 -35.32 16.85
CA LEU A 512 6.62 -35.48 17.25
C LEU A 512 5.88 -36.49 16.36
N MET A 513 6.04 -36.40 15.04
CA MET A 513 5.44 -37.33 14.09
C MET A 513 6.00 -38.75 14.26
N GLY A 514 7.30 -38.90 14.54
CA GLY A 514 7.89 -40.19 14.89
C GLY A 514 7.28 -40.80 16.15
N ARG A 515 7.13 -40.01 17.22
CA ARG A 515 6.49 -40.44 18.47
C ARG A 515 5.02 -40.85 18.25
N VAL A 516 4.25 -40.03 17.55
CA VAL A 516 2.82 -40.31 17.32
C VAL A 516 2.63 -41.49 16.38
N ASN A 517 3.27 -41.47 15.20
CA ASN A 517 2.99 -42.46 14.16
C ASN A 517 3.64 -43.82 14.47
N ILE A 518 4.90 -43.83 14.92
CA ILE A 518 5.65 -45.08 15.11
C ILE A 518 5.47 -45.61 16.54
N TYR A 519 5.66 -44.77 17.57
CA TYR A 519 5.60 -45.26 18.94
C TYR A 519 4.16 -45.44 19.45
N TYR A 520 3.27 -44.48 19.26
CA TYR A 520 1.90 -44.59 19.78
C TYR A 520 0.98 -45.39 18.85
N PHE A 521 0.98 -45.10 17.55
CA PHE A 521 0.15 -45.82 16.58
C PHE A 521 0.78 -47.11 16.05
N GLN A 522 2.04 -47.40 16.41
CA GLN A 522 2.73 -48.64 16.03
C GLN A 522 2.76 -48.88 14.52
N LEU A 523 2.76 -47.79 13.73
CA LEU A 523 2.84 -47.86 12.28
C LEU A 523 4.28 -48.11 11.85
N LYS A 524 4.46 -48.94 10.83
CA LYS A 524 5.77 -49.18 10.24
C LYS A 524 6.22 -47.96 9.46
N VAL A 525 7.52 -47.69 9.45
CA VAL A 525 8.11 -46.66 8.59
C VAL A 525 7.87 -47.04 7.14
N ASP A 526 7.58 -46.02 6.32
CA ASP A 526 7.21 -46.15 4.90
C ASP A 526 5.85 -46.80 4.64
N ASP A 527 5.07 -47.12 5.68
CA ASP A 527 3.67 -47.47 5.51
C ASP A 527 2.87 -46.27 4.99
N LEU A 528 1.90 -46.53 4.10
CA LEU A 528 1.11 -45.47 3.48
C LEU A 528 0.39 -44.60 4.53
N GLN A 529 -0.16 -45.19 5.58
CA GLN A 529 -0.85 -44.44 6.63
C GLN A 529 0.15 -43.58 7.42
N GLN A 530 1.33 -44.14 7.75
CA GLN A 530 2.40 -43.42 8.43
C GLN A 530 2.86 -42.21 7.62
N VAL A 531 3.08 -42.38 6.31
CA VAL A 531 3.50 -41.32 5.40
C VAL A 531 2.41 -40.26 5.28
N LEU A 532 1.15 -40.64 5.08
CA LEU A 532 0.04 -39.69 4.99
C LEU A 532 -0.11 -38.86 6.28
N LEU A 533 0.01 -39.48 7.45
CA LEU A 533 -0.03 -38.80 8.74
C LEU A 533 1.17 -37.86 8.93
N PHE A 534 2.38 -38.29 8.54
CA PHE A 534 3.56 -37.43 8.56
C PHE A 534 3.39 -36.21 7.65
N LEU A 535 2.96 -36.41 6.38
CA LEU A 535 2.78 -35.31 5.43
C LEU A 535 1.73 -34.32 5.92
N SER A 536 0.53 -34.80 6.26
CA SER A 536 -0.59 -33.95 6.70
C SER A 536 -0.33 -33.29 8.06
N GLY A 537 0.24 -34.02 9.01
CA GLY A 537 0.61 -33.52 10.33
C GLY A 537 1.69 -32.44 10.26
N THR A 538 2.78 -32.70 9.52
CA THR A 538 3.85 -31.70 9.34
C THR A 538 3.36 -30.47 8.61
N LEU A 539 2.48 -30.61 7.60
CA LEU A 539 1.90 -29.44 6.93
C LEU A 539 0.99 -28.62 7.85
N LEU A 540 0.11 -29.28 8.61
CA LEU A 540 -0.83 -28.61 9.52
C LEU A 540 -0.10 -27.93 10.68
N PHE A 541 0.67 -28.70 11.46
CA PHE A 541 1.38 -28.18 12.63
C PHE A 541 2.54 -27.28 12.24
N GLY A 542 3.26 -27.58 11.15
CA GLY A 542 4.33 -26.74 10.62
C GLY A 542 3.84 -25.37 10.20
N GLY A 543 2.69 -25.29 9.55
CA GLY A 543 2.09 -24.00 9.18
C GLY A 543 1.68 -23.19 10.40
N VAL A 544 0.96 -23.80 11.35
CA VAL A 544 0.48 -23.09 12.55
C VAL A 544 1.64 -22.66 13.45
N LEU A 545 2.51 -23.60 13.86
CA LEU A 545 3.61 -23.31 14.77
C LEU A 545 4.69 -22.45 14.10
N GLY A 546 4.97 -22.67 12.82
CA GLY A 546 5.90 -21.83 12.06
C GLY A 546 5.40 -20.40 11.92
N GLY A 547 4.11 -20.22 11.63
CA GLY A 547 3.49 -18.90 11.60
C GLY A 547 3.50 -18.20 12.97
N LEU A 548 3.23 -18.92 14.06
CA LEU A 548 3.32 -18.37 15.42
C LEU A 548 4.76 -17.95 15.77
N LEU A 549 5.74 -18.80 15.45
CA LEU A 549 7.15 -18.50 15.66
C LEU A 549 7.57 -17.22 14.91
N PHE A 550 7.20 -17.11 13.64
CA PHE A 550 7.50 -15.93 12.82
C PHE A 550 6.80 -14.67 13.34
N GLY A 551 5.50 -14.76 13.67
CA GLY A 551 4.74 -13.65 14.23
C GLY A 551 5.31 -13.17 15.57
N ALA A 552 5.63 -14.07 16.48
CA ALA A 552 6.24 -13.75 17.76
C ALA A 552 7.63 -13.12 17.60
N TRP A 553 8.46 -13.69 16.71
CA TRP A 553 9.78 -13.15 16.39
C TRP A 553 9.70 -11.72 15.88
N MET A 554 8.80 -11.41 14.94
CA MET A 554 8.62 -10.04 14.43
C MET A 554 8.21 -9.07 15.55
N VAL A 555 7.25 -9.45 16.40
CA VAL A 555 6.78 -8.60 17.52
C VAL A 555 7.92 -8.34 18.51
N MET A 556 8.66 -9.37 18.91
CA MET A 556 9.80 -9.23 19.82
C MET A 556 10.93 -8.42 19.19
N GLY A 557 11.26 -8.70 17.93
CA GLY A 557 12.25 -7.98 17.14
C GLY A 557 12.00 -6.47 17.12
N ASN A 558 10.73 -6.11 16.89
CA ASN A 558 10.29 -4.73 16.90
C ASN A 558 10.27 -4.11 18.31
N THR A 559 9.81 -4.86 19.31
CA THR A 559 9.72 -4.38 20.70
C THR A 559 11.08 -4.06 21.30
N PHE A 560 12.06 -4.95 21.15
CA PHE A 560 13.34 -4.82 21.85
C PHE A 560 14.40 -4.06 21.05
N TRP A 561 14.34 -4.12 19.71
CA TRP A 561 15.40 -3.59 18.85
C TRP A 561 14.92 -2.68 17.73
N GLY A 562 13.61 -2.45 17.62
CA GLY A 562 13.04 -1.62 16.56
C GLY A 562 13.13 -2.21 15.15
N LEU A 563 13.27 -3.53 15.04
CA LEU A 563 13.36 -4.21 13.75
C LEU A 563 11.98 -4.42 13.11
N HIS A 564 11.94 -4.67 11.80
CA HIS A 564 10.75 -5.13 11.07
C HIS A 564 9.53 -4.21 11.13
N SER A 565 9.71 -2.90 11.32
CA SER A 565 8.60 -1.95 11.50
C SER A 565 7.56 -2.03 10.39
N GLU A 566 7.99 -2.14 9.15
CA GLU A 566 7.08 -2.29 8.00
C GLU A 566 6.45 -3.69 7.91
N VAL A 567 7.24 -4.75 8.08
CA VAL A 567 6.77 -6.15 7.97
C VAL A 567 5.74 -6.47 9.06
N VAL A 568 5.97 -6.00 10.29
CA VAL A 568 5.06 -6.23 11.42
C VAL A 568 3.66 -5.69 11.13
N PHE A 569 3.55 -4.53 10.50
CA PHE A 569 2.26 -3.92 10.22
C PHE A 569 1.65 -4.40 8.90
N SER A 570 2.45 -4.53 7.83
CA SER A 570 1.99 -5.04 6.53
C SER A 570 1.47 -6.48 6.63
N SER A 571 2.08 -7.31 7.49
CA SER A 571 1.62 -8.69 7.76
C SER A 571 0.19 -8.80 8.26
N GLN A 572 -0.33 -7.72 8.86
CA GLN A 572 -1.63 -7.68 9.51
C GLN A 572 -2.73 -7.09 8.63
N CYS A 573 -2.35 -6.37 7.57
CA CYS A 573 -3.23 -5.66 6.64
C CYS A 573 -4.26 -4.78 7.36
N ILE A 574 -3.81 -3.95 8.31
CA ILE A 574 -4.71 -3.12 9.14
C ILE A 574 -5.34 -2.03 8.29
N ALA A 575 -6.59 -2.24 7.89
CA ALA A 575 -7.38 -1.31 7.08
C ALA A 575 -8.00 -0.15 7.88
N ASP A 576 -7.98 -0.21 9.21
CA ASP A 576 -8.50 0.82 10.11
C ASP A 576 -7.46 1.94 10.35
N HIS A 577 -7.84 2.97 11.12
CA HIS A 577 -7.00 4.12 11.48
C HIS A 577 -6.51 4.90 10.25
N LYS A 578 -7.45 5.45 9.50
CA LYS A 578 -7.20 6.26 8.31
C LYS A 578 -7.24 7.74 8.62
N CYS A 579 -6.61 8.55 7.78
CA CYS A 579 -6.54 9.99 7.96
C CYS A 579 -6.40 10.74 6.63
N PHE A 580 -6.78 12.01 6.65
CA PHE A 580 -6.60 12.97 5.56
C PHE A 580 -6.59 14.39 6.14
N LEU A 581 -6.17 15.37 5.36
CA LEU A 581 -6.22 16.78 5.76
C LEU A 581 -7.29 17.50 4.95
N ARG A 582 -8.08 18.34 5.62
CA ARG A 582 -8.94 19.32 4.95
C ARG A 582 -8.36 20.71 5.21
N MET A 583 -7.99 21.43 4.16
CA MET A 583 -7.29 22.70 4.24
C MET A 583 -8.20 23.82 3.75
N HIS A 584 -8.28 24.89 4.53
CA HIS A 584 -9.07 26.09 4.24
C HIS A 584 -8.13 27.27 4.02
N PHE A 585 -8.18 27.81 2.81
CA PHE A 585 -7.45 29.02 2.44
C PHE A 585 -8.42 30.19 2.46
N LYS A 586 -8.18 31.13 3.39
CA LYS A 586 -9.00 32.33 3.58
C LYS A 586 -8.10 33.55 3.72
N GLY A 587 -8.02 34.34 2.66
CA GLY A 587 -7.10 35.48 2.60
C GLY A 587 -5.65 35.03 2.79
N ASP A 588 -5.00 35.59 3.80
CA ASP A 588 -3.61 35.33 4.20
C ASP A 588 -3.45 34.16 5.19
N LYS A 589 -4.54 33.45 5.49
CA LYS A 589 -4.56 32.37 6.48
C LYS A 589 -4.86 31.02 5.83
N LEU A 590 -4.03 30.04 6.16
CA LEU A 590 -4.25 28.62 5.95
C LEU A 590 -4.67 27.97 7.28
N THR A 591 -5.83 27.33 7.29
CA THR A 591 -6.26 26.47 8.42
C THR A 591 -6.29 25.02 7.96
N ILE A 592 -5.53 24.15 8.61
CA ILE A 592 -5.47 22.71 8.33
C ILE A 592 -6.28 21.98 9.39
N TYR A 593 -7.24 21.15 8.96
CA TYR A 593 -8.04 20.26 9.80
C TYR A 593 -7.56 18.81 9.61
N PRO A 594 -6.74 18.25 10.51
CA PRO A 594 -6.31 16.86 10.41
C PRO A 594 -7.43 15.94 10.88
N LEU A 595 -7.97 15.13 9.97
CA LEU A 595 -9.14 14.29 10.19
C LEU A 595 -8.74 12.82 10.24
N LYS A 596 -9.35 12.06 11.16
CA LYS A 596 -9.19 10.60 11.28
C LYS A 596 -10.51 9.86 11.11
N LEU A 597 -10.40 8.66 10.58
CA LEU A 597 -11.42 7.63 10.56
C LEU A 597 -10.89 6.38 11.28
N GLU A 598 -11.39 6.13 12.49
CA GLU A 598 -10.88 5.02 13.31
C GLU A 598 -11.24 3.66 12.72
N LYS A 599 -12.47 3.50 12.22
CA LYS A 599 -12.94 2.26 11.61
C LYS A 599 -13.44 2.52 10.20
N VAL A 600 -12.89 1.80 9.23
CA VAL A 600 -13.38 1.85 7.85
C VAL A 600 -14.63 1.00 7.69
N CYS A 601 -15.49 1.38 6.74
CA CYS A 601 -16.67 0.60 6.43
C CYS A 601 -16.29 -0.65 5.63
N ARG A 602 -16.91 -1.78 5.99
CA ARG A 602 -16.68 -3.10 5.37
C ARG A 602 -17.97 -3.75 4.87
N ARG A 603 -19.12 -3.10 5.14
CA ARG A 603 -20.44 -3.59 4.77
C ARG A 603 -21.13 -2.51 3.94
N TRP A 604 -21.14 -2.73 2.64
CA TRP A 604 -21.64 -1.79 1.66
C TRP A 604 -23.03 -2.21 1.16
N SER A 605 -23.95 -1.26 1.16
CA SER A 605 -25.26 -1.37 0.51
C SER A 605 -25.23 -0.59 -0.80
N VAL A 606 -25.92 -1.07 -1.83
CA VAL A 606 -26.10 -0.28 -3.06
C VAL A 606 -26.96 0.93 -2.73
N ALA A 607 -26.56 2.11 -3.19
CA ALA A 607 -27.27 3.36 -2.90
C ALA A 607 -28.66 3.40 -3.54
N SER A 608 -29.53 4.24 -2.98
CA SER A 608 -30.86 4.49 -3.53
C SER A 608 -30.78 5.02 -4.96
N GLY A 609 -31.70 4.58 -5.83
CA GLY A 609 -31.70 4.97 -7.23
C GLY A 609 -30.72 4.22 -8.14
N VAL A 610 -29.94 3.26 -7.61
CA VAL A 610 -29.05 2.40 -8.41
C VAL A 610 -29.50 0.95 -8.31
N ALA A 611 -29.63 0.26 -9.44
CA ALA A 611 -30.07 -1.14 -9.47
C ALA A 611 -28.88 -2.11 -9.54
N LYS A 612 -28.80 -3.06 -8.61
CA LYS A 612 -27.86 -4.18 -8.68
C LYS A 612 -28.33 -5.18 -9.74
N LEU A 613 -27.54 -5.39 -10.79
CA LEU A 613 -27.83 -6.41 -11.80
C LEU A 613 -27.21 -7.76 -11.48
N ALA A 614 -25.93 -7.77 -11.10
CA ALA A 614 -25.21 -8.98 -10.75
C ALA A 614 -24.02 -8.66 -9.85
N LYS A 615 -23.52 -9.69 -9.17
CA LYS A 615 -22.19 -9.68 -8.54
C LYS A 615 -21.50 -10.99 -8.90
N VAL A 616 -20.42 -10.93 -9.65
CA VAL A 616 -19.61 -12.09 -10.03
C VAL A 616 -18.26 -11.95 -9.34
N GLN A 617 -17.92 -12.92 -8.49
CA GLN A 617 -16.76 -12.84 -7.60
C GLN A 617 -16.77 -11.51 -6.81
N ARG A 618 -15.81 -10.61 -7.09
CA ARG A 618 -15.63 -9.31 -6.43
C ARG A 618 -16.18 -8.14 -7.25
N THR A 619 -16.64 -8.39 -8.47
CA THR A 619 -17.10 -7.34 -9.39
C THR A 619 -18.61 -7.21 -9.35
N TRP A 620 -19.06 -5.99 -9.10
CA TRP A 620 -20.45 -5.58 -9.11
C TRP A 620 -20.81 -4.99 -10.46
N ARG A 621 -21.96 -5.41 -10.98
CA ARG A 621 -22.57 -4.83 -12.16
C ARG A 621 -23.81 -4.07 -11.73
N LEU A 622 -23.74 -2.75 -11.84
CA LEU A 622 -24.81 -1.84 -11.46
C LEU A 622 -25.44 -1.20 -12.69
N ARG A 623 -26.70 -0.78 -12.57
CA ARG A 623 -27.40 0.06 -13.53
C ARG A 623 -27.75 1.38 -12.84
N ALA A 624 -27.21 2.47 -13.36
CA ALA A 624 -27.50 3.83 -12.94
C ALA A 624 -28.32 4.54 -14.03
N THR A 625 -29.25 5.39 -13.63
CA THR A 625 -30.08 6.24 -14.50
C THR A 625 -29.69 7.71 -14.29
N PRO A 626 -30.13 8.65 -15.14
CA PRO A 626 -29.92 10.09 -14.95
C PRO A 626 -30.35 10.62 -13.58
N GLU A 627 -31.29 9.95 -12.91
CA GLU A 627 -31.76 10.27 -11.56
C GLU A 627 -30.85 9.71 -10.44
N SER A 628 -29.92 8.81 -10.75
CA SER A 628 -28.98 8.23 -9.79
C SER A 628 -27.90 9.25 -9.37
N THR A 629 -28.20 10.08 -8.38
CA THR A 629 -27.26 11.04 -7.78
C THR A 629 -26.55 10.44 -6.57
N GLY A 630 -25.32 10.90 -6.29
CA GLY A 630 -24.54 10.46 -5.14
C GLY A 630 -23.79 9.12 -5.33
N PRO A 631 -23.13 8.62 -4.26
CA PRO A 631 -22.25 7.46 -4.34
C PRO A 631 -22.99 6.19 -4.74
N ARG A 632 -22.29 5.21 -5.33
CA ARG A 632 -22.89 3.93 -5.75
C ARG A 632 -23.07 2.94 -4.61
N PHE A 633 -22.25 3.07 -3.57
CA PHE A 633 -22.36 2.28 -2.37
C PHE A 633 -22.34 3.17 -1.14
N VAL A 634 -23.21 2.86 -0.18
CA VAL A 634 -23.29 3.55 1.11
C VAL A 634 -23.03 2.57 2.25
N PRO A 635 -22.49 3.03 3.39
CA PRO A 635 -22.35 2.18 4.57
C PRO A 635 -23.69 1.59 5.02
N ALA A 636 -23.74 0.28 5.26
CA ALA A 636 -24.95 -0.39 5.71
C ALA A 636 -25.33 -0.07 7.18
N SER A 637 -24.37 0.40 7.97
CA SER A 637 -24.49 0.57 9.43
C SER A 637 -24.49 2.04 9.89
N GLY A 638 -24.82 2.99 9.01
CA GLY A 638 -24.79 4.43 9.32
C GLY A 638 -23.54 5.13 8.78
N ALA A 639 -23.51 6.47 8.92
CA ALA A 639 -22.45 7.32 8.34
C ALA A 639 -21.06 7.02 8.91
N LEU A 640 -20.02 7.41 8.17
CA LEU A 640 -18.63 7.36 8.64
C LEU A 640 -18.40 8.43 9.70
N GLU A 641 -17.88 8.04 10.86
CA GLU A 641 -17.63 8.95 11.98
C GLU A 641 -16.21 9.52 11.92
N LEU A 642 -16.09 10.75 11.42
CA LEU A 642 -14.84 11.48 11.38
C LEU A 642 -14.63 12.30 12.67
N GLN A 643 -13.37 12.39 13.08
CA GLN A 643 -12.94 13.18 14.24
C GLN A 643 -11.67 13.94 13.88
N LEU A 644 -11.40 15.03 14.59
CA LEU A 644 -10.08 15.66 14.53
C LEU A 644 -9.03 14.77 15.22
N ILE A 645 -7.83 14.73 14.66
CA ILE A 645 -6.64 14.13 15.30
C ILE A 645 -6.10 15.07 16.37
N GLU A 646 -6.05 16.37 16.06
CA GLU A 646 -5.58 17.45 16.91
C GLU A 646 -6.36 18.74 16.57
N PRO A 647 -6.28 19.80 17.40
CA PRO A 647 -6.90 21.09 17.07
C PRO A 647 -6.47 21.62 15.68
N PRO A 648 -7.31 22.42 15.01
CA PRO A 648 -6.97 23.00 13.70
C PRO A 648 -5.64 23.77 13.77
N ILE A 649 -4.80 23.57 12.76
CA ILE A 649 -3.47 24.19 12.67
C ILE A 649 -3.60 25.45 11.83
N GLU A 650 -3.20 26.59 12.38
CA GLU A 650 -3.30 27.89 11.73
C GLU A 650 -1.91 28.37 11.27
N ILE A 651 -1.81 28.80 10.02
CA ILE A 651 -0.58 29.26 9.39
C ILE A 651 -0.88 30.55 8.62
N GLY A 652 -0.21 31.64 8.99
CA GLY A 652 -0.29 32.91 8.28
C GLY A 652 0.78 33.08 7.20
N ARG A 653 0.61 34.07 6.33
CA ARG A 653 1.66 34.54 5.40
C ARG A 653 2.57 35.63 5.96
N GLU A 654 2.27 36.19 7.15
CA GLU A 654 3.03 37.29 7.77
C GLU A 654 4.55 37.05 7.86
#